data_AF-A0A437LGA9-F1
#
_entry.id   AF-A0A437LGA9-F1
#
_cell.length_a   1.000
_cell.length_b   1.000
_cell.length_c   1.000
_cell.angle_alpha   90.00
_cell.angle_beta   90.00
_cell.angle_gamma   90.00
#
_symmetry.space_group_name_H-M   'P 1'
#
loop_
_entity.id
_entity.type
_entity.pdbx_description
1 polymer ?
#
loop_
_entity_poly.entity_id
_entity_poly.type
_entity_poly.pdbx_seq_one_letter_code
_entity_poly.pdbx_strand_id
1 'polypeptide(L)'
;MSLKDRISADTSTAEGLAWKCRQHLNTADSAFDAHQSIAPMLGAHWDGTRATFGFWTPELLDHRVPDGDVFLELLSPRDPLDLTRSHQTVRFDRIYLPVARYEAHTFAAATGVRAGSREAGGDFYALVWRDAQDQWHRILDPLAMSLPFGAFAPAELYDVDGMLAARRDTAYWQALAGDAPHKFGAPTNILQIHVPTATAGGTLASLARQFERLGERVEKGLPREPLDEIYLGYDAVQLLPVEPTTVYEAGGDFWDEAVGGTDAEVTVRLTRPDTTNWGYDVVISGMGTVNPVLLETGRPDELVDLAAALHNFPTKPKMLILDVVFGHADNQGLNALNPHFFAGPNMYGQNMDYKNPAARAIMLEMQRRKVNFGADGVRVDGAQDFKWWDPQAQKLQHDDDYLQQMADIVQEAGGVRYRPWFVFEDGRPWPQEDWELSSTYRAVIETQHDGDVFQWGPLTFAHNTPFIYGFWLSKYWRIREILTVGANWISGCANHDTLRRGTQVNPKLNINTRLGDTKMEILEKAYDNPAVSMLTYAAFPGVPMDFINATARANWGFIRNQDDKYGVKVVAEEAISLKWQVDEYAYSISGNFARLKDLGFETREDLARFFEFLPALVEVTDYDLDHIAKLLNGVEPPLAGPGRFTPRQLKIVARAWMDDMHEYCNVSNTVSQLDPRQTRFMLALRNFRRENPWLMGNLGPEDHFDYLQPIDGRTVFTSFRKGPEGQEVFTITHMEGGETDDFDPLRLKIPGLQGSGWHCTLRTPNIGDDYISGPIVLRDSMGLVFTRNM
;
A
#
# COMPACT_ATOMS: atom_id res chain seq x y z
N MET A 1 -42.56 10.72 0.17
CA MET A 1 -42.27 12.17 0.31
C MET A 1 -41.21 12.49 -0.72
N SER A 2 -41.43 13.47 -1.60
CA SER A 2 -40.42 13.78 -2.63
C SER A 2 -39.17 14.35 -1.97
N LEU A 3 -38.01 14.26 -2.63
CA LEU A 3 -36.77 14.84 -2.11
C LEU A 3 -36.94 16.33 -1.75
N LYS A 4 -37.65 17.08 -2.60
CA LYS A 4 -37.96 18.49 -2.43
C LYS A 4 -38.81 18.80 -1.20
N ASP A 5 -39.70 17.89 -0.81
CA ASP A 5 -40.52 18.05 0.40
C ASP A 5 -39.74 17.70 1.68
N ARG A 6 -38.72 16.83 1.54
CA ARG A 6 -37.91 16.34 2.67
C ARG A 6 -36.77 17.30 3.03
N ILE A 7 -36.12 17.89 2.04
CA ILE A 7 -34.91 18.70 2.25
C ILE A 7 -35.25 20.19 2.26
N SER A 8 -34.70 20.90 3.24
CA SER A 8 -34.80 22.36 3.34
C SER A 8 -33.41 22.98 3.41
N ALA A 9 -33.15 24.00 2.59
CA ALA A 9 -31.90 24.76 2.63
C ALA A 9 -31.80 25.57 3.94
N ASP A 10 -30.63 25.55 4.56
CA ASP A 10 -30.29 26.36 5.73
C ASP A 10 -29.28 27.45 5.33
N THR A 11 -29.79 28.49 4.67
CA THR A 11 -28.96 29.58 4.16
C THR A 11 -28.22 30.32 5.26
N SER A 12 -28.83 30.43 6.46
CA SER A 12 -28.21 31.09 7.61
C SER A 12 -26.93 30.39 8.07
N THR A 13 -26.93 29.05 8.07
CA THR A 13 -25.74 28.27 8.43
C THR A 13 -24.67 28.37 7.34
N ALA A 14 -25.06 28.30 6.07
CA ALA A 14 -24.12 28.49 4.95
C ALA A 14 -23.44 29.87 4.98
N GLU A 15 -24.20 30.94 5.22
CA GLU A 15 -23.67 32.31 5.38
C GLU A 15 -22.74 32.41 6.60
N GLY A 16 -23.07 31.73 7.71
CA GLY A 16 -22.22 31.65 8.90
C GLY A 16 -20.88 30.98 8.62
N LEU A 17 -20.86 29.90 7.83
CA LEU A 17 -19.63 29.23 7.40
C LEU A 17 -18.79 30.12 6.49
N ALA A 18 -19.42 30.80 5.52
CA ALA A 18 -18.73 31.76 4.65
C ALA A 18 -18.14 32.94 5.46
N TRP A 19 -18.87 33.44 6.46
CA TRP A 19 -18.39 34.47 7.36
C TRP A 19 -17.22 33.97 8.24
N LYS A 20 -17.26 32.73 8.73
CA LYS A 20 -16.16 32.13 9.49
C LYS A 20 -14.92 31.96 8.61
N CYS A 21 -15.08 31.48 7.38
CA CYS A 21 -14.00 31.43 6.37
C CYS A 21 -13.37 32.82 6.16
N ARG A 22 -14.22 33.85 6.03
CA ARG A 22 -13.78 35.24 5.97
C ARG A 22 -12.98 35.68 7.18
N GLN A 23 -13.36 35.29 8.40
CA GLN A 23 -12.58 35.62 9.59
C GLN A 23 -11.20 34.97 9.52
N HIS A 24 -11.11 33.68 9.21
CA HIS A 24 -9.83 32.97 9.10
C HIS A 24 -8.90 33.62 8.06
N LEU A 25 -9.40 33.91 6.85
CA LEU A 25 -8.60 34.54 5.79
C LEU A 25 -8.11 35.96 6.13
N ASN A 26 -8.83 36.71 6.97
CA ASN A 26 -8.48 38.09 7.29
C ASN A 26 -7.70 38.26 8.60
N THR A 27 -7.61 37.23 9.44
CA THR A 27 -7.04 37.34 10.80
C THR A 27 -5.86 36.41 11.07
N ALA A 28 -5.65 35.37 10.26
CA ALA A 28 -4.51 34.48 10.43
C ALA A 28 -3.19 35.16 10.05
N ASP A 29 -2.08 34.69 10.64
CA ASP A 29 -0.75 35.26 10.45
C ASP A 29 -0.20 35.01 9.03
N SER A 30 -0.60 33.89 8.41
CA SER A 30 -0.27 33.55 7.03
C SER A 30 -1.46 32.95 6.28
N ALA A 31 -1.36 32.91 4.95
CA ALA A 31 -2.35 32.24 4.11
C ALA A 31 -2.46 30.73 4.45
N PHE A 32 -1.34 30.09 4.77
CA PHE A 32 -1.33 28.68 5.15
C PHE A 32 -2.07 28.45 6.48
N ASP A 33 -1.84 29.30 7.50
CA ASP A 33 -2.55 29.20 8.78
C ASP A 33 -4.07 29.41 8.63
N ALA A 34 -4.47 30.32 7.74
CA ALA A 34 -5.88 30.50 7.40
C ALA A 34 -6.46 29.23 6.78
N HIS A 35 -5.77 28.66 5.78
CA HIS A 35 -6.23 27.46 5.09
C HIS A 35 -6.21 26.22 5.96
N GLN A 36 -5.26 26.07 6.89
CA GLN A 36 -5.28 25.02 7.92
C GLN A 36 -6.51 25.12 8.82
N SER A 37 -6.98 26.34 9.12
CA SER A 37 -8.20 26.55 9.89
C SER A 37 -9.48 26.29 9.09
N ILE A 38 -9.43 26.47 7.76
CA ILE A 38 -10.57 26.31 6.86
C ILE A 38 -10.73 24.86 6.40
N ALA A 39 -9.64 24.12 6.17
CA ALA A 39 -9.69 22.76 5.62
C ALA A 39 -10.63 21.81 6.41
N PRO A 40 -10.69 21.84 7.76
CA PRO A 40 -11.66 21.05 8.51
C PRO A 40 -13.14 21.39 8.25
N MET A 41 -13.43 22.59 7.73
CA MET A 41 -14.79 23.02 7.34
C MET A 41 -15.18 22.56 5.92
N LEU A 42 -14.24 21.99 5.16
CA LEU A 42 -14.47 21.51 3.80
C LEU A 42 -14.94 20.04 3.80
N GLY A 43 -15.46 19.60 2.66
CA GLY A 43 -16.22 18.37 2.49
C GLY A 43 -17.59 18.39 3.16
N ALA A 44 -18.22 17.23 3.29
CA ALA A 44 -19.51 17.11 3.96
C ALA A 44 -19.39 16.69 5.44
N HIS A 45 -20.24 17.28 6.28
CA HIS A 45 -20.36 16.99 7.71
C HIS A 45 -21.83 16.83 8.07
N TRP A 46 -22.13 15.95 9.03
CA TRP A 46 -23.48 15.68 9.51
C TRP A 46 -23.52 15.65 11.04
N ASP A 47 -24.44 16.42 11.63
CA ASP A 47 -24.54 16.58 13.10
C ASP A 47 -25.70 15.80 13.75
N GLY A 48 -26.32 14.87 13.01
CA GLY A 48 -27.55 14.21 13.42
C GLY A 48 -28.81 14.75 12.76
N THR A 49 -28.82 16.04 12.41
CA THR A 49 -30.02 16.75 11.92
C THR A 49 -29.75 17.58 10.67
N ARG A 50 -28.60 18.25 10.63
CA ARG A 50 -28.16 19.15 9.58
C ARG A 50 -26.92 18.58 8.91
N ALA A 51 -26.88 18.74 7.60
CA ALA A 51 -25.69 18.52 6.79
C ALA A 51 -25.09 19.87 6.37
N THR A 52 -23.76 20.00 6.45
CA THR A 52 -23.01 21.14 5.93
C THR A 52 -21.98 20.68 4.92
N PHE A 53 -21.77 21.47 3.88
CA PHE A 53 -20.89 21.15 2.76
C PHE A 53 -19.97 22.34 2.49
N GLY A 54 -18.66 22.10 2.34
CA GLY A 54 -17.67 23.12 2.02
C GLY A 54 -16.74 22.70 0.89
N PHE A 55 -16.45 23.59 -0.05
CA PHE A 55 -15.59 23.32 -1.19
C PHE A 55 -14.56 24.43 -1.37
N TRP A 56 -13.34 24.06 -1.76
CA TRP A 56 -12.35 24.98 -2.30
C TRP A 56 -12.48 24.99 -3.83
N THR A 57 -12.83 26.14 -4.37
CA THR A 57 -13.37 26.35 -5.72
C THR A 57 -12.72 27.56 -6.42
N PRO A 58 -11.38 27.65 -6.50
CA PRO A 58 -10.69 28.74 -7.20
C PRO A 58 -11.09 28.84 -8.68
N GLU A 59 -11.42 27.72 -9.32
CA GLU A 59 -11.89 27.66 -10.71
C GLU A 59 -13.14 28.50 -10.97
N LEU A 60 -14.03 28.65 -9.98
CA LEU A 60 -15.21 29.50 -10.12
C LEU A 60 -14.83 30.98 -10.20
N LEU A 61 -13.71 31.39 -9.58
CA LEU A 61 -13.17 32.75 -9.72
C LEU A 61 -12.48 32.92 -11.06
N ASP A 62 -11.70 31.93 -11.50
CA ASP A 62 -11.01 31.95 -12.80
C ASP A 62 -12.00 32.12 -13.95
N HIS A 63 -13.13 31.41 -13.88
CA HIS A 63 -14.23 31.49 -14.85
C HIS A 63 -15.21 32.64 -14.59
N ARG A 64 -15.06 33.39 -13.49
CA ARG A 64 -15.92 34.51 -13.08
C ARG A 64 -17.40 34.13 -12.99
N VAL A 65 -17.69 32.97 -12.41
CA VAL A 65 -19.04 32.41 -12.28
C VAL A 65 -19.85 33.21 -11.24
N PRO A 66 -21.03 33.76 -11.60
CA PRO A 66 -21.90 34.46 -10.65
C PRO A 66 -22.46 33.54 -9.56
N ASP A 67 -22.72 34.06 -8.37
CA ASP A 67 -23.27 33.28 -7.25
C ASP A 67 -24.62 32.62 -7.57
N GLY A 68 -25.44 33.27 -8.39
CA GLY A 68 -26.75 32.75 -8.82
C GLY A 68 -26.68 31.55 -9.77
N ASP A 69 -25.48 31.16 -10.21
CA ASP A 69 -25.24 30.05 -11.13
C ASP A 69 -24.44 28.91 -10.48
N VAL A 70 -24.29 28.93 -9.16
CA VAL A 70 -23.61 27.89 -8.37
C VAL A 70 -24.60 27.28 -7.39
N PHE A 71 -24.66 25.95 -7.34
CA PHE A 71 -25.60 25.21 -6.50
C PHE A 71 -24.96 23.98 -5.89
N LEU A 72 -25.45 23.58 -4.70
CA LEU A 72 -25.22 22.22 -4.22
C LEU A 72 -26.27 21.31 -4.88
N GLU A 73 -25.82 20.30 -5.62
CA GLU A 73 -26.66 19.23 -6.13
C GLU A 73 -26.82 18.15 -5.05
N LEU A 74 -28.05 17.74 -4.76
CA LEU A 74 -28.35 16.58 -3.93
C LEU A 74 -29.15 15.55 -4.71
N LEU A 75 -28.73 14.29 -4.59
CA LEU A 75 -29.25 13.14 -5.30
C LEU A 75 -29.68 12.07 -4.29
N SER A 76 -30.96 11.73 -4.27
CA SER A 76 -31.50 10.68 -3.37
C SER A 76 -31.99 9.51 -4.19
N PRO A 77 -31.50 8.28 -3.96
CA PRO A 77 -32.00 7.11 -4.66
C PRO A 77 -33.46 6.86 -4.25
N ARG A 78 -34.35 6.61 -5.22
CA ARG A 78 -35.77 6.32 -4.95
C ARG A 78 -35.99 4.95 -4.32
N ASP A 79 -35.16 4.00 -4.72
CA ASP A 79 -35.15 2.62 -4.25
C ASP A 79 -33.85 2.38 -3.46
N PRO A 80 -33.81 1.49 -2.45
CA PRO A 80 -32.59 1.18 -1.71
C PRO A 80 -31.45 0.74 -2.64
N LEU A 81 -30.25 1.30 -2.42
CA LEU A 81 -29.04 0.91 -3.15
C LEU A 81 -28.48 -0.39 -2.58
N ASP A 82 -28.22 -1.36 -3.46
CA ASP A 82 -27.46 -2.55 -3.13
C ASP A 82 -26.04 -2.38 -3.68
N LEU A 83 -25.12 -1.93 -2.82
CA LEU A 83 -23.73 -1.68 -3.20
C LEU A 83 -22.96 -2.96 -3.55
N THR A 84 -23.54 -4.14 -3.30
CA THR A 84 -22.87 -5.42 -3.58
C THR A 84 -23.00 -5.86 -5.03
N ARG A 85 -23.96 -5.29 -5.77
CA ARG A 85 -24.25 -5.62 -7.17
C ARG A 85 -23.20 -5.05 -8.13
N SER A 86 -22.72 -5.89 -9.05
CA SER A 86 -21.80 -5.48 -10.11
C SER A 86 -22.37 -4.38 -11.00
N HIS A 87 -23.65 -4.47 -11.38
CA HIS A 87 -24.33 -3.44 -12.18
C HIS A 87 -25.76 -3.23 -11.73
N GLN A 88 -26.22 -1.98 -11.73
CA GLN A 88 -27.62 -1.63 -11.46
C GLN A 88 -28.00 -0.30 -12.13
N THR A 89 -29.26 -0.15 -12.49
CA THR A 89 -29.82 1.12 -12.99
C THR A 89 -30.78 1.65 -11.95
N VAL A 90 -30.51 2.85 -11.44
CA VAL A 90 -31.24 3.45 -10.31
C VAL A 90 -31.74 4.83 -10.69
N ARG A 91 -32.94 5.17 -10.22
CA ARG A 91 -33.51 6.51 -10.36
C ARG A 91 -33.23 7.31 -9.11
N PHE A 92 -32.67 8.50 -9.30
CA PHE A 92 -32.40 9.46 -8.24
C PHE A 92 -33.34 10.64 -8.40
N ASP A 93 -33.98 11.04 -7.29
CA ASP A 93 -34.53 12.39 -7.19
C ASP A 93 -33.36 13.37 -7.10
N ARG A 94 -33.49 14.52 -7.77
CA ARG A 94 -32.49 15.59 -7.82
C ARG A 94 -33.08 16.89 -7.29
N ILE A 95 -32.30 17.63 -6.51
CA ILE A 95 -32.58 19.03 -6.16
C ILE A 95 -31.30 19.85 -6.16
N TYR A 96 -31.45 21.17 -6.33
CA TYR A 96 -30.37 22.14 -6.24
C TYR A 96 -30.64 23.10 -5.08
N LEU A 97 -29.64 23.30 -4.22
CA LEU A 97 -29.73 24.21 -3.08
C LEU A 97 -28.82 25.43 -3.30
N PRO A 98 -29.23 26.60 -2.79
CA PRO A 98 -28.40 27.80 -2.84
C PRO A 98 -27.13 27.63 -1.99
N VAL A 99 -26.07 28.34 -2.39
CA VAL A 99 -24.77 28.36 -1.70
C VAL A 99 -24.47 29.75 -1.15
N ALA A 100 -23.55 29.81 -0.19
CA ALA A 100 -22.91 31.04 0.27
C ALA A 100 -21.41 30.97 -0.06
N ARG A 101 -20.83 32.06 -0.55
CA ARG A 101 -19.45 32.10 -1.03
C ARG A 101 -18.63 33.19 -0.34
N TYR A 102 -17.35 32.92 -0.16
CA TYR A 102 -16.37 33.93 0.19
C TYR A 102 -15.02 33.59 -0.45
N GLU A 103 -14.53 34.49 -1.30
CA GLU A 103 -13.34 34.26 -2.14
C GLU A 103 -13.45 32.91 -2.88
N ALA A 104 -12.42 32.07 -2.82
CA ALA A 104 -12.37 30.77 -3.47
C ALA A 104 -13.13 29.66 -2.70
N HIS A 105 -13.96 29.97 -1.70
CA HIS A 105 -14.67 28.96 -0.91
C HIS A 105 -16.17 29.04 -1.06
N THR A 106 -16.80 27.88 -1.21
CA THR A 106 -18.25 27.73 -1.41
C THR A 106 -18.83 26.82 -0.34
N PHE A 107 -19.91 27.27 0.31
CA PHE A 107 -20.56 26.56 1.42
C PHE A 107 -22.05 26.39 1.17
N ALA A 108 -22.60 25.26 1.62
CA ALA A 108 -24.03 24.99 1.64
C ALA A 108 -24.41 24.27 2.93
N ALA A 109 -25.68 24.37 3.32
CA ALA A 109 -26.21 23.65 4.47
C ALA A 109 -27.68 23.29 4.24
N ALA A 110 -28.11 22.16 4.79
CA ALA A 110 -29.47 21.67 4.63
C ALA A 110 -29.91 20.78 5.79
N THR A 111 -31.21 20.76 6.06
CA THR A 111 -31.85 19.82 6.99
C THR A 111 -32.66 18.78 6.24
N GLY A 112 -32.83 17.60 6.83
CA GLY A 112 -33.62 16.53 6.24
C GLY A 112 -32.86 15.69 5.21
N VAL A 113 -31.59 15.99 4.94
CA VAL A 113 -30.65 15.14 4.17
C VAL A 113 -30.39 13.86 4.95
N ARG A 114 -30.19 12.73 4.27
CA ARG A 114 -29.89 11.43 4.87
C ARG A 114 -28.40 11.15 4.75
N ALA A 115 -27.73 10.97 5.87
CA ALA A 115 -26.40 10.40 5.90
C ALA A 115 -26.49 8.86 5.76
N GLY A 116 -25.55 8.30 5.00
CA GLY A 116 -25.30 6.87 4.93
C GLY A 116 -24.72 6.37 6.26
N SER A 117 -24.86 5.07 6.47
CA SER A 117 -24.39 4.35 7.65
C SER A 117 -23.90 2.97 7.21
N ARG A 118 -23.50 2.14 8.17
CA ARG A 118 -23.15 0.74 7.92
C ARG A 118 -24.29 -0.03 7.24
N GLU A 119 -25.53 0.23 7.61
CA GLU A 119 -26.71 -0.53 7.18
C GLU A 119 -27.46 0.07 5.99
N ALA A 120 -27.33 1.38 5.76
CA ALA A 120 -28.15 2.10 4.78
C ALA A 120 -27.37 3.12 3.97
N GLY A 121 -27.74 3.29 2.70
CA GLY A 121 -27.17 4.31 1.82
C GLY A 121 -27.72 5.71 2.10
N GLY A 122 -26.85 6.70 1.93
CA GLY A 122 -27.14 8.13 2.10
C GLY A 122 -27.60 8.82 0.82
N ASP A 123 -27.83 10.12 0.95
CA ASP A 123 -27.96 11.03 -0.19
C ASP A 123 -26.58 11.37 -0.74
N PHE A 124 -26.49 11.51 -2.06
CA PHE A 124 -25.27 11.85 -2.79
C PHE A 124 -25.23 13.35 -3.07
N TYR A 125 -24.02 13.91 -3.12
CA TYR A 125 -23.82 15.34 -3.31
C TYR A 125 -22.63 15.66 -4.22
N ALA A 126 -22.74 16.79 -4.89
CA ALA A 126 -21.65 17.47 -5.56
C ALA A 126 -21.96 18.96 -5.66
N LEU A 127 -20.94 19.79 -5.89
CA LEU A 127 -21.19 21.18 -6.27
C LEU A 127 -21.37 21.24 -7.79
N VAL A 128 -22.32 22.01 -8.26
CA VAL A 128 -22.57 22.20 -9.69
C VAL A 128 -22.63 23.68 -10.03
N TRP A 129 -22.25 24.03 -11.25
CA TRP A 129 -22.35 25.40 -11.73
C TRP A 129 -22.66 25.45 -13.22
N ARG A 130 -23.23 26.57 -13.65
CA ARG A 130 -23.54 26.83 -15.06
C ARG A 130 -22.57 27.83 -15.66
N ASP A 131 -22.03 27.49 -16.83
CA ASP A 131 -21.22 28.42 -17.59
C ASP A 131 -22.06 29.43 -18.40
N ALA A 132 -21.39 30.32 -19.12
CA ALA A 132 -22.05 31.33 -19.95
C ALA A 132 -22.82 30.75 -21.16
N GLN A 133 -22.65 29.45 -21.45
CA GLN A 133 -23.33 28.71 -22.50
C GLN A 133 -24.48 27.83 -21.93
N ASP A 134 -24.82 27.99 -20.65
CA ASP A 134 -25.84 27.20 -19.93
C ASP A 134 -25.47 25.70 -19.85
N GLN A 135 -24.17 25.37 -19.97
CA GLN A 135 -23.69 24.02 -19.72
C GLN A 135 -23.43 23.83 -18.23
N TRP A 136 -23.88 22.69 -17.71
CA TRP A 136 -23.69 22.29 -16.32
C TRP A 136 -22.35 21.57 -16.15
N HIS A 137 -21.60 22.03 -15.15
CA HIS A 137 -20.32 21.46 -14.74
C HIS A 137 -20.43 20.99 -13.29
N ARG A 138 -19.72 19.93 -12.93
CA ARG A 138 -19.69 19.36 -11.58
C ARG A 138 -18.30 19.50 -10.97
N ILE A 139 -18.24 19.91 -9.72
CA ILE A 139 -17.07 19.92 -8.85
C ILE A 139 -17.30 18.86 -7.78
N LEU A 140 -16.42 17.86 -7.74
CA LEU A 140 -16.46 16.76 -6.78
C LEU A 140 -15.85 17.16 -5.44
N ASP A 141 -16.08 16.38 -4.40
CA ASP A 141 -15.52 16.61 -3.08
C ASP A 141 -14.21 15.80 -2.87
N PRO A 142 -13.03 16.45 -2.87
CA PRO A 142 -11.77 15.76 -2.61
C PRO A 142 -11.68 15.16 -1.20
N LEU A 143 -12.47 15.69 -0.26
CA LEU A 143 -12.46 15.35 1.16
C LEU A 143 -13.60 14.39 1.54
N ALA A 144 -14.25 13.77 0.54
CA ALA A 144 -15.35 12.85 0.72
C ALA A 144 -15.02 11.72 1.70
N MET A 145 -16.01 11.36 2.53
CA MET A 145 -15.88 10.28 3.54
C MET A 145 -16.53 8.97 3.11
N SER A 146 -17.27 8.94 2.00
CA SER A 146 -17.78 7.72 1.37
C SER A 146 -17.86 7.89 -0.15
N LEU A 147 -17.23 6.98 -0.90
CA LEU A 147 -17.14 6.97 -2.36
C LEU A 147 -17.47 5.58 -2.92
N PRO A 148 -18.71 5.10 -2.78
CA PRO A 148 -19.08 3.73 -3.17
C PRO A 148 -18.90 3.44 -4.66
N PHE A 149 -18.82 4.48 -5.50
CA PHE A 149 -18.61 4.39 -6.95
C PHE A 149 -17.31 5.08 -7.41
N GLY A 150 -16.35 5.27 -6.50
CA GLY A 150 -15.01 5.82 -6.82
C GLY A 150 -14.92 7.34 -6.87
N ALA A 151 -13.71 7.85 -7.07
CA ALA A 151 -13.36 9.28 -6.94
C ALA A 151 -13.95 10.21 -8.01
N PHE A 152 -14.56 9.65 -9.07
CA PHE A 152 -15.17 10.38 -10.18
C PHE A 152 -16.71 10.47 -10.08
N ALA A 153 -17.29 9.87 -9.03
CA ALA A 153 -18.72 9.93 -8.75
C ALA A 153 -19.04 11.03 -7.72
N PRO A 154 -20.29 11.54 -7.68
CA PRO A 154 -20.78 12.29 -6.53
C PRO A 154 -20.53 11.52 -5.23
N ALA A 155 -20.16 12.24 -4.16
CA ALA A 155 -19.87 11.63 -2.88
C ALA A 155 -21.16 11.28 -2.13
N GLU A 156 -21.15 10.22 -1.32
CA GLU A 156 -22.23 9.91 -0.39
C GLU A 156 -22.02 10.70 0.91
N LEU A 157 -23.04 11.43 1.39
CA LEU A 157 -23.00 11.98 2.74
C LEU A 157 -22.98 10.81 3.73
N TYR A 158 -22.02 10.76 4.66
CA TYR A 158 -21.85 9.63 5.58
C TYR A 158 -21.84 10.06 7.05
N ASP A 159 -22.41 9.25 7.93
CA ASP A 159 -22.39 9.44 9.38
C ASP A 159 -21.02 8.99 9.95
N VAL A 160 -20.02 9.83 9.76
CA VAL A 160 -18.64 9.58 10.22
C VAL A 160 -18.56 9.51 11.74
N ASP A 161 -19.25 10.41 12.45
CA ASP A 161 -19.25 10.43 13.91
C ASP A 161 -19.88 9.14 14.47
N GLY A 162 -20.99 8.67 13.89
CA GLY A 162 -21.60 7.39 14.22
C GLY A 162 -20.68 6.20 13.94
N MET A 163 -20.03 6.17 12.77
CA MET A 163 -19.05 5.14 12.40
C MET A 163 -17.89 5.08 13.40
N LEU A 164 -17.26 6.23 13.71
CA LEU A 164 -16.14 6.30 14.65
C LEU A 164 -16.56 6.01 16.08
N ALA A 165 -17.77 6.40 16.50
CA ALA A 165 -18.31 6.07 17.83
C ALA A 165 -18.65 4.58 17.99
N ALA A 166 -18.98 3.88 16.90
CA ALA A 166 -19.29 2.45 16.89
C ALA A 166 -18.04 1.54 16.96
N ARG A 167 -16.83 2.10 16.95
CA ARG A 167 -15.58 1.34 16.97
C ARG A 167 -15.45 0.42 18.18
N ARG A 168 -15.00 -0.82 17.95
CA ARG A 168 -14.96 -1.89 18.98
C ARG A 168 -13.66 -1.93 19.80
N ASP A 169 -12.76 -0.98 19.59
CA ASP A 169 -11.42 -0.89 20.19
C ASP A 169 -11.24 0.37 21.05
N THR A 170 -12.32 1.01 21.48
CA THR A 170 -12.27 2.22 22.33
C THR A 170 -11.40 2.02 23.59
N ALA A 171 -11.41 0.82 24.19
CA ALA A 171 -10.60 0.51 25.36
C ALA A 171 -9.09 0.54 25.09
N TYR A 172 -8.65 0.17 23.88
CA TYR A 172 -7.25 0.27 23.46
C TYR A 172 -6.79 1.72 23.47
N TRP A 173 -7.56 2.60 22.82
CA TRP A 173 -7.24 4.03 22.75
C TRP A 173 -7.25 4.69 24.13
N GLN A 174 -8.28 4.43 24.94
CA GLN A 174 -8.38 4.98 26.29
C GLN A 174 -7.20 4.61 27.19
N ALA A 175 -6.57 3.44 26.97
CA ALA A 175 -5.37 3.04 27.70
C ALA A 175 -4.12 3.88 27.34
N LEU A 176 -4.14 4.60 26.22
CA LEU A 176 -3.06 5.48 25.75
C LEU A 176 -3.27 6.95 26.16
N ALA A 177 -4.40 7.28 26.78
CA ALA A 177 -4.75 8.65 27.13
C ALA A 177 -3.76 9.27 28.14
N GLY A 178 -3.46 10.55 27.95
CA GLY A 178 -2.61 11.34 28.83
C GLY A 178 -2.80 12.85 28.61
N ASP A 179 -2.05 13.67 29.36
CA ASP A 179 -2.14 15.13 29.28
C ASP A 179 -1.68 15.68 27.91
N ALA A 180 -0.64 15.05 27.34
CA ALA A 180 -0.17 15.30 25.98
C ALA A 180 -0.66 14.18 25.05
N PRO A 181 -0.79 14.45 23.73
CA PRO A 181 -1.09 13.41 22.76
C PRO A 181 -0.09 12.23 22.86
N HIS A 182 -0.59 11.00 22.84
CA HIS A 182 0.26 9.81 22.81
C HIS A 182 1.11 9.80 21.54
N LYS A 183 2.42 9.56 21.62
CA LYS A 183 3.28 9.37 20.45
C LYS A 183 3.64 7.89 20.33
N PHE A 184 3.24 7.27 19.22
CA PHE A 184 3.62 5.90 18.92
C PHE A 184 5.08 5.81 18.50
N GLY A 185 5.78 4.82 19.04
CA GLY A 185 7.10 4.41 18.57
C GLY A 185 7.03 3.20 17.63
N ALA A 186 8.20 2.77 17.16
CA ALA A 186 8.32 1.67 16.23
C ALA A 186 7.90 0.30 16.84
N PRO A 187 7.23 -0.58 16.06
CA PRO A 187 7.04 -1.98 16.41
C PRO A 187 8.36 -2.77 16.29
N THR A 188 8.38 -4.02 16.76
CA THR A 188 9.59 -4.86 16.61
C THR A 188 9.70 -5.57 15.26
N ASN A 189 8.60 -5.67 14.52
CA ASN A 189 8.49 -6.26 13.18
C ASN A 189 7.14 -5.90 12.54
N ILE A 190 7.06 -6.02 11.21
CA ILE A 190 5.90 -5.63 10.39
C ILE A 190 5.54 -6.75 9.40
N LEU A 191 4.25 -7.02 9.24
CA LEU A 191 3.72 -7.77 8.09
C LEU A 191 3.11 -6.80 7.08
N GLN A 192 3.70 -6.69 5.91
CA GLN A 192 3.14 -5.98 4.77
C GLN A 192 2.09 -6.85 4.06
N ILE A 193 0.94 -6.26 3.75
CA ILE A 193 -0.24 -6.96 3.23
C ILE A 193 -0.78 -6.22 2.02
N HIS A 194 -0.87 -6.93 0.89
CA HIS A 194 -1.69 -6.49 -0.23
C HIS A 194 -3.14 -6.97 -0.04
N VAL A 195 -4.07 -6.08 0.30
CA VAL A 195 -5.43 -6.44 0.76
C VAL A 195 -6.17 -7.37 -0.22
N PRO A 196 -6.22 -7.09 -1.53
CA PRO A 196 -6.92 -7.95 -2.51
C PRO A 196 -6.36 -9.37 -2.65
N THR A 197 -5.09 -9.62 -2.32
CA THR A 197 -4.46 -10.93 -2.49
C THR A 197 -4.23 -11.66 -1.17
N ALA A 198 -4.42 -11.01 -0.04
CA ALA A 198 -4.09 -11.56 1.28
C ALA A 198 -5.12 -12.59 1.79
N THR A 199 -6.34 -12.60 1.28
CA THR A 199 -7.33 -13.61 1.69
C THR A 199 -8.13 -14.05 0.49
N ALA A 200 -8.79 -15.21 0.59
CA ALA A 200 -9.68 -15.69 -0.47
C ALA A 200 -10.76 -14.68 -0.86
N GLY A 201 -11.23 -13.85 0.09
CA GLY A 201 -12.22 -12.80 -0.17
C GLY A 201 -11.66 -11.49 -0.74
N GLY A 202 -10.36 -11.19 -0.55
CA GLY A 202 -9.72 -9.99 -1.11
C GLY A 202 -10.23 -8.64 -0.60
N THR A 203 -10.87 -8.59 0.57
CA THR A 203 -11.48 -7.36 1.13
C THR A 203 -10.99 -7.08 2.54
N LEU A 204 -11.20 -5.85 3.03
CA LEU A 204 -10.94 -5.48 4.41
C LEU A 204 -11.79 -6.31 5.40
N ALA A 205 -13.08 -6.53 5.11
CA ALA A 205 -13.92 -7.42 5.93
C ALA A 205 -13.38 -8.86 5.97
N SER A 206 -12.89 -9.40 4.84
CA SER A 206 -12.29 -10.73 4.80
C SER A 206 -11.00 -10.81 5.63
N LEU A 207 -10.17 -9.77 5.58
CA LEU A 207 -8.96 -9.66 6.40
C LEU A 207 -9.27 -9.51 7.89
N ALA A 208 -10.29 -8.71 8.25
CA ALA A 208 -10.75 -8.56 9.63
C ALA A 208 -11.20 -9.91 10.21
N ARG A 209 -12.04 -10.66 9.48
CA ARG A 209 -12.46 -12.02 9.87
C ARG A 209 -11.29 -12.98 10.02
N GLN A 210 -10.26 -12.86 9.17
CA GLN A 210 -9.05 -13.68 9.31
C GLN A 210 -8.32 -13.38 10.63
N PHE A 211 -8.15 -12.11 11.01
CA PHE A 211 -7.53 -11.77 12.30
C PHE A 211 -8.41 -12.11 13.50
N GLU A 212 -9.73 -11.96 13.42
CA GLU A 212 -10.67 -12.40 14.46
C GLU A 212 -10.58 -13.93 14.67
N ARG A 213 -10.59 -14.72 13.58
CA ARG A 213 -10.42 -16.18 13.62
C ARG A 213 -9.09 -16.58 14.27
N LEU A 214 -8.00 -15.89 13.92
CA LEU A 214 -6.68 -16.12 14.51
C LEU A 214 -6.66 -15.75 16.00
N GLY A 215 -7.30 -14.65 16.37
CA GLY A 215 -7.45 -14.23 17.75
C GLY A 215 -8.16 -15.30 18.58
N GLU A 216 -9.33 -15.75 18.14
CA GLU A 216 -10.06 -16.83 18.83
C GLU A 216 -9.24 -18.11 18.99
N ARG A 217 -8.47 -18.51 17.97
CA ARG A 217 -7.58 -19.67 18.04
C ARG A 217 -6.50 -19.50 19.09
N VAL A 218 -5.86 -18.33 19.14
CA VAL A 218 -4.82 -18.01 20.12
C VAL A 218 -5.39 -17.98 21.53
N GLU A 219 -6.53 -17.33 21.75
CA GLU A 219 -7.18 -17.22 23.06
C GLU A 219 -7.59 -18.60 23.61
N LYS A 220 -8.13 -19.48 22.76
CA LYS A 220 -8.55 -20.83 23.13
C LYS A 220 -7.38 -21.84 23.20
N GLY A 221 -6.14 -21.41 22.90
CA GLY A 221 -4.97 -22.30 22.88
C GLY A 221 -5.07 -23.42 21.86
N LEU A 222 -5.76 -23.19 20.72
CA LEU A 222 -5.93 -24.19 19.68
C LEU A 222 -4.62 -24.42 18.90
N PRO A 223 -4.42 -25.62 18.33
CA PRO A 223 -3.28 -25.88 17.43
C PRO A 223 -3.25 -24.89 16.27
N ARG A 224 -2.06 -24.39 15.94
CA ARG A 224 -1.83 -23.48 14.82
C ARG A 224 -1.62 -24.28 13.54
N GLU A 225 -2.27 -23.85 12.48
CA GLU A 225 -2.01 -24.34 11.12
C GLU A 225 -0.89 -23.52 10.47
N PRO A 226 -0.18 -24.03 9.44
CA PRO A 226 0.85 -23.27 8.73
C PRO A 226 0.37 -21.91 8.22
N LEU A 227 -0.88 -21.84 7.74
CA LEU A 227 -1.51 -20.59 7.33
C LEU A 227 -1.67 -19.62 8.50
N ASP A 228 -1.94 -20.07 9.71
CA ASP A 228 -2.02 -19.17 10.86
C ASP A 228 -0.65 -18.58 11.18
N GLU A 229 0.39 -19.40 11.09
CA GLU A 229 1.75 -19.03 11.46
C GLU A 229 2.29 -17.87 10.60
N ILE A 230 1.91 -17.77 9.32
CA ILE A 230 2.32 -16.65 8.44
C ILE A 230 1.64 -15.30 8.76
N TYR A 231 0.56 -15.29 9.56
CA TYR A 231 -0.09 -14.06 10.08
C TYR A 231 0.30 -13.75 11.54
N LEU A 232 0.79 -14.75 12.27
CA LEU A 232 1.09 -14.64 13.69
C LEU A 232 2.52 -14.16 13.95
N GLY A 233 2.74 -13.63 15.16
CA GLY A 233 4.07 -13.18 15.61
C GLY A 233 4.46 -11.77 15.19
N TYR A 234 3.62 -11.08 14.42
CA TYR A 234 3.85 -9.67 14.06
C TYR A 234 3.30 -8.70 15.11
N ASP A 235 4.03 -7.62 15.38
CA ASP A 235 3.59 -6.51 16.23
C ASP A 235 2.80 -5.44 15.44
N ALA A 236 2.96 -5.39 14.12
CA ALA A 236 2.25 -4.46 13.25
C ALA A 236 1.89 -5.09 11.89
N VAL A 237 0.85 -4.55 11.25
CA VAL A 237 0.52 -4.83 9.86
C VAL A 237 0.52 -3.54 9.05
N GLN A 238 1.10 -3.56 7.86
CA GLN A 238 1.07 -2.44 6.91
C GLN A 238 0.21 -2.82 5.70
N LEU A 239 -0.80 -2.00 5.39
CA LEU A 239 -1.71 -2.27 4.28
C LEU A 239 -1.31 -1.52 3.01
N LEU A 240 -1.45 -2.19 1.86
CA LEU A 240 -1.53 -1.60 0.53
C LEU A 240 -2.54 -2.37 -0.34
N PRO A 241 -3.20 -1.75 -1.34
CA PRO A 241 -3.59 -0.35 -1.29
C PRO A 241 -4.63 -0.09 -0.19
N VAL A 242 -4.87 1.19 0.11
CA VAL A 242 -6.04 1.64 0.91
C VAL A 242 -6.77 2.81 0.23
N GLU A 243 -6.09 3.50 -0.68
CA GLU A 243 -6.52 4.76 -1.28
C GLU A 243 -7.36 4.56 -2.54
N PRO A 244 -8.39 5.39 -2.78
CA PRO A 244 -9.11 5.39 -4.05
C PRO A 244 -8.18 5.67 -5.22
N THR A 245 -8.38 4.94 -6.31
CA THR A 245 -7.49 4.95 -7.47
C THR A 245 -8.18 5.44 -8.73
N THR A 246 -7.40 5.52 -9.82
CA THR A 246 -7.89 5.71 -11.19
C THR A 246 -9.00 4.74 -11.58
N VAL A 247 -9.80 5.12 -12.57
CA VAL A 247 -10.78 4.27 -13.25
C VAL A 247 -10.26 3.80 -14.61
N TYR A 248 -11.05 3.04 -15.37
CA TYR A 248 -10.71 2.57 -16.71
C TYR A 248 -10.45 3.74 -17.69
N GLU A 249 -9.26 3.82 -18.29
CA GLU A 249 -8.86 4.94 -19.17
C GLU A 249 -9.80 5.15 -20.38
N ALA A 250 -10.32 4.06 -20.96
CA ALA A 250 -11.26 4.09 -22.08
C ALA A 250 -12.55 3.30 -21.80
N GLY A 251 -12.80 2.96 -20.54
CA GLY A 251 -13.98 2.22 -20.10
C GLY A 251 -15.17 3.13 -19.76
N GLY A 252 -16.28 2.53 -19.33
CA GLY A 252 -17.39 3.29 -18.77
C GLY A 252 -17.11 3.70 -17.32
N ASP A 253 -17.58 4.88 -16.94
CA ASP A 253 -17.52 5.33 -15.56
C ASP A 253 -18.34 4.41 -14.63
N PHE A 254 -17.93 4.35 -13.36
CA PHE A 254 -18.71 3.65 -12.33
C PHE A 254 -20.03 4.36 -12.01
N TRP A 255 -20.15 5.63 -12.39
CA TRP A 255 -21.35 6.46 -12.32
C TRP A 255 -21.66 7.05 -13.70
N ASP A 256 -22.63 6.46 -14.42
CA ASP A 256 -23.03 6.88 -15.77
C ASP A 256 -24.47 7.43 -15.77
N GLU A 257 -24.63 8.74 -15.91
CA GLU A 257 -25.95 9.39 -15.98
C GLU A 257 -26.57 9.22 -17.37
N ALA A 258 -27.75 8.62 -17.43
CA ALA A 258 -28.47 8.44 -18.67
C ALA A 258 -28.90 9.79 -19.28
N VAL A 259 -28.78 9.90 -20.61
CA VAL A 259 -29.24 11.06 -21.37
C VAL A 259 -30.75 11.29 -21.15
N GLY A 260 -31.14 12.55 -20.90
CA GLY A 260 -32.54 12.95 -20.75
C GLY A 260 -33.04 13.07 -19.30
N GLY A 261 -32.13 13.18 -18.33
CA GLY A 261 -32.48 13.62 -16.97
C GLY A 261 -33.15 15.00 -16.95
N THR A 262 -33.89 15.29 -15.88
CA THR A 262 -34.54 16.57 -15.61
C THR A 262 -33.96 17.20 -14.34
N ASP A 263 -34.27 18.46 -14.07
CA ASP A 263 -33.87 19.12 -12.82
C ASP A 263 -34.39 18.43 -11.54
N ALA A 264 -35.39 17.54 -11.67
CA ALA A 264 -36.01 16.85 -10.55
C ALA A 264 -35.64 15.36 -10.45
N GLU A 265 -35.11 14.76 -11.51
CA GLU A 265 -34.85 13.31 -11.57
C GLU A 265 -33.78 12.97 -12.60
N VAL A 266 -32.89 12.05 -12.24
CA VAL A 266 -31.91 11.45 -13.14
C VAL A 266 -31.93 9.93 -13.00
N THR A 267 -31.73 9.22 -14.12
CA THR A 267 -31.48 7.78 -14.10
C THR A 267 -29.98 7.55 -14.25
N VAL A 268 -29.40 6.73 -13.38
CA VAL A 268 -27.96 6.47 -13.33
C VAL A 268 -27.71 4.98 -13.49
N ARG A 269 -26.76 4.61 -14.34
CA ARG A 269 -26.20 3.27 -14.40
C ARG A 269 -24.98 3.25 -13.48
N LEU A 270 -25.06 2.40 -12.47
CA LEU A 270 -24.04 2.23 -11.45
C LEU A 270 -23.32 0.92 -11.69
N THR A 271 -21.99 0.97 -11.68
CA THR A 271 -21.13 -0.19 -11.74
C THR A 271 -20.29 -0.24 -10.48
N ARG A 272 -20.22 -1.40 -9.83
CA ARG A 272 -19.35 -1.59 -8.67
C ARG A 272 -17.89 -1.46 -9.11
N PRO A 273 -17.08 -0.64 -8.44
CA PRO A 273 -15.65 -0.55 -8.73
C PRO A 273 -14.95 -1.91 -8.66
N ASP A 274 -14.20 -2.25 -9.71
CA ASP A 274 -13.49 -3.52 -9.90
C ASP A 274 -12.09 -3.37 -10.52
N THR A 275 -11.50 -2.17 -10.42
CA THR A 275 -10.11 -1.94 -10.84
C THR A 275 -9.13 -2.66 -9.91
N THR A 276 -8.14 -3.33 -10.49
CA THR A 276 -7.04 -3.97 -9.75
C THR A 276 -5.76 -3.17 -9.98
N ASN A 277 -5.10 -2.78 -8.89
CA ASN A 277 -3.81 -2.08 -8.92
C ASN A 277 -3.09 -2.27 -7.58
N TRP A 278 -1.87 -1.78 -7.51
CA TRP A 278 -1.04 -1.79 -6.31
C TRP A 278 -1.34 -0.68 -5.30
N GLY A 279 -2.10 0.35 -5.71
CA GLY A 279 -2.41 1.52 -4.90
C GLY A 279 -1.70 2.81 -5.25
N TYR A 280 -0.82 2.80 -6.24
CA TYR A 280 0.02 3.96 -6.57
C TYR A 280 -0.52 4.82 -7.73
N ASP A 281 -1.49 4.30 -8.49
CA ASP A 281 -2.23 5.06 -9.50
C ASP A 281 -3.38 5.84 -8.83
N VAL A 282 -3.03 6.82 -7.99
CA VAL A 282 -3.97 7.63 -7.21
C VAL A 282 -4.30 8.95 -7.91
N VAL A 283 -5.50 9.47 -7.65
CA VAL A 283 -5.97 10.74 -8.24
C VAL A 283 -6.04 11.88 -7.20
N ILE A 284 -5.55 11.63 -5.98
CA ILE A 284 -5.61 12.47 -4.78
C ILE A 284 -7.02 12.76 -4.25
N SER A 285 -8.00 12.95 -5.13
CA SER A 285 -9.41 13.10 -4.75
C SER A 285 -9.90 11.86 -3.98
N GLY A 286 -10.52 12.09 -2.82
CA GLY A 286 -11.13 11.03 -2.02
C GLY A 286 -10.18 10.31 -1.07
N MET A 287 -8.90 10.71 -0.98
CA MET A 287 -7.93 10.01 -0.11
C MET A 287 -8.24 10.14 1.40
N GLY A 288 -9.23 10.94 1.79
CA GLY A 288 -9.78 10.89 3.15
C GLY A 288 -10.57 9.61 3.46
N THR A 289 -11.05 8.87 2.46
CA THR A 289 -11.88 7.65 2.60
C THR A 289 -11.28 6.43 1.92
N VAL A 290 -11.87 5.26 2.15
CA VAL A 290 -11.37 3.95 1.74
C VAL A 290 -11.66 3.67 0.26
N ASN A 291 -10.71 3.03 -0.42
CA ASN A 291 -10.94 2.52 -1.78
C ASN A 291 -12.14 1.56 -1.81
N PRO A 292 -13.19 1.84 -2.60
CA PRO A 292 -14.40 1.02 -2.63
C PRO A 292 -14.19 -0.41 -3.15
N VAL A 293 -13.13 -0.66 -3.93
CA VAL A 293 -12.79 -2.02 -4.40
C VAL A 293 -12.45 -2.94 -3.23
N LEU A 294 -11.93 -2.39 -2.13
CA LEU A 294 -11.51 -3.16 -0.96
C LEU A 294 -12.65 -3.49 0.01
N LEU A 295 -13.83 -2.93 -0.23
CA LEU A 295 -14.98 -3.03 0.65
C LEU A 295 -15.90 -4.15 0.18
N GLU A 296 -16.17 -5.14 1.02
CA GLU A 296 -17.08 -6.25 0.72
C GLU A 296 -18.54 -5.78 0.58
N THR A 297 -18.95 -4.89 1.48
CA THR A 297 -20.28 -4.31 1.60
C THR A 297 -20.41 -2.94 0.94
N GLY A 298 -19.29 -2.35 0.52
CA GLY A 298 -19.21 -0.98 0.02
C GLY A 298 -19.22 0.09 1.12
N ARG A 299 -18.96 -0.28 2.39
CA ARG A 299 -19.00 0.65 3.55
C ARG A 299 -17.62 0.90 4.15
N PRO A 300 -17.24 2.18 4.39
CA PRO A 300 -15.92 2.53 4.92
C PRO A 300 -15.67 1.98 6.34
N ASP A 301 -16.73 1.63 7.08
CA ASP A 301 -16.73 0.90 8.35
C ASP A 301 -15.77 -0.30 8.40
N GLU A 302 -15.57 -1.00 7.28
CA GLU A 302 -14.73 -2.20 7.25
C GLU A 302 -13.26 -1.92 7.61
N LEU A 303 -12.77 -0.70 7.39
CA LEU A 303 -11.43 -0.31 7.84
C LEU A 303 -11.38 -0.13 9.37
N VAL A 304 -12.43 0.43 9.98
CA VAL A 304 -12.57 0.53 11.45
C VAL A 304 -12.67 -0.87 12.07
N ASP A 305 -13.40 -1.78 11.42
CA ASP A 305 -13.54 -3.16 11.87
C ASP A 305 -12.20 -3.91 11.86
N LEU A 306 -11.41 -3.73 10.80
CA LEU A 306 -10.06 -4.29 10.72
C LEU A 306 -9.14 -3.71 11.79
N ALA A 307 -9.12 -2.39 11.97
CA ALA A 307 -8.36 -1.74 13.03
C ALA A 307 -8.74 -2.33 14.41
N ALA A 308 -10.04 -2.47 14.66
CA ALA A 308 -10.51 -3.03 15.92
C ALA A 308 -10.14 -4.51 16.11
N ALA A 309 -10.13 -5.32 15.05
CA ALA A 309 -9.68 -6.72 15.11
C ALA A 309 -8.18 -6.82 15.46
N LEU A 310 -7.36 -5.88 14.98
CA LEU A 310 -5.92 -5.81 15.27
C LEU A 310 -5.63 -5.31 16.68
N HIS A 311 -6.29 -4.24 17.12
CA HIS A 311 -6.06 -3.67 18.46
C HIS A 311 -6.56 -4.58 19.59
N ASN A 312 -7.65 -5.32 19.35
CA ASN A 312 -8.17 -6.30 20.31
C ASN A 312 -7.51 -7.68 20.17
N PHE A 313 -6.45 -7.83 19.37
CA PHE A 313 -5.81 -9.12 19.17
C PHE A 313 -5.27 -9.67 20.51
N PRO A 314 -5.52 -10.96 20.84
CA PRO A 314 -5.15 -11.51 22.13
C PRO A 314 -3.64 -11.61 22.29
N THR A 315 -3.16 -11.63 23.53
CA THR A 315 -1.75 -11.54 23.97
C THR A 315 -1.12 -10.15 23.85
N LYS A 316 -1.29 -9.45 22.73
CA LYS A 316 -0.80 -8.09 22.51
C LYS A 316 -1.55 -7.44 21.34
N PRO A 317 -1.97 -6.17 21.45
CA PRO A 317 -2.47 -5.39 20.31
C PRO A 317 -1.48 -5.38 19.15
N LYS A 318 -2.01 -5.38 17.93
CA LYS A 318 -1.23 -5.20 16.70
C LYS A 318 -1.46 -3.80 16.16
N MET A 319 -0.38 -3.11 15.80
CA MET A 319 -0.48 -1.79 15.18
C MET A 319 -1.00 -1.90 13.75
N LEU A 320 -1.86 -0.96 13.34
CA LEU A 320 -2.25 -0.72 11.96
C LEU A 320 -1.41 0.41 11.36
N ILE A 321 -0.69 0.10 10.27
CA ILE A 321 0.08 1.07 9.49
C ILE A 321 -0.62 1.28 8.16
N LEU A 322 -0.99 2.53 7.86
CA LEU A 322 -1.56 2.90 6.56
C LEU A 322 -0.49 3.48 5.65
N ASP A 323 -0.64 3.18 4.38
CA ASP A 323 0.17 3.77 3.33
C ASP A 323 -0.47 5.05 2.79
N VAL A 324 0.33 6.09 2.56
CA VAL A 324 -0.09 7.39 2.05
C VAL A 324 0.73 7.75 0.82
N VAL A 325 0.06 7.87 -0.33
CA VAL A 325 0.65 8.12 -1.64
C VAL A 325 0.32 9.54 -2.10
N PHE A 326 1.05 10.54 -1.59
CA PHE A 326 0.77 11.96 -1.88
C PHE A 326 1.81 12.64 -2.78
N GLY A 327 2.84 11.89 -3.24
CA GLY A 327 3.95 12.40 -4.05
C GLY A 327 3.56 12.86 -5.46
N HIS A 328 2.47 12.30 -6.00
CA HIS A 328 1.95 12.57 -7.35
C HIS A 328 0.44 12.30 -7.43
N ALA A 329 -0.15 12.69 -8.55
CA ALA A 329 -1.46 12.20 -8.99
C ALA A 329 -1.34 11.66 -10.41
N ASP A 330 -2.06 10.59 -10.75
CA ASP A 330 -2.26 10.18 -12.13
C ASP A 330 -2.94 11.30 -12.94
N ASN A 331 -2.76 11.29 -14.27
CA ASN A 331 -3.35 12.29 -15.17
C ASN A 331 -4.89 12.33 -15.10
N GLN A 332 -5.57 11.24 -14.74
CA GLN A 332 -7.01 11.26 -14.52
C GLN A 332 -7.41 12.20 -13.36
N GLY A 333 -6.48 12.53 -12.44
CA GLY A 333 -6.70 13.53 -11.39
C GLY A 333 -7.11 14.91 -11.93
N LEU A 334 -6.72 15.26 -13.15
CA LEU A 334 -7.15 16.49 -13.83
C LEU A 334 -8.67 16.55 -14.10
N ASN A 335 -9.35 15.40 -14.07
CA ASN A 335 -10.80 15.30 -14.22
C ASN A 335 -11.53 15.26 -12.86
N ALA A 336 -10.81 15.13 -11.74
CA ALA A 336 -11.37 15.01 -10.39
C ALA A 336 -11.05 16.23 -9.49
N LEU A 337 -9.96 16.94 -9.76
CA LEU A 337 -9.48 18.08 -8.98
C LEU A 337 -9.32 19.31 -9.87
N ASN A 338 -9.48 20.50 -9.27
CA ASN A 338 -9.22 21.74 -9.99
C ASN A 338 -7.71 21.93 -10.29
N PRO A 339 -7.33 22.73 -11.30
CA PRO A 339 -5.94 22.86 -11.73
C PRO A 339 -4.96 23.38 -10.66
N HIS A 340 -5.45 24.06 -9.61
CA HIS A 340 -4.60 24.66 -8.57
C HIS A 340 -4.03 23.63 -7.58
N PHE A 341 -4.45 22.36 -7.67
CA PHE A 341 -3.78 21.25 -6.97
C PHE A 341 -2.46 20.83 -7.63
N PHE A 342 -2.18 21.24 -8.87
CA PHE A 342 -1.10 20.67 -9.67
C PHE A 342 -0.01 21.68 -10.02
N ALA A 343 1.26 21.27 -9.91
CA ALA A 343 2.44 22.03 -10.32
C ALA A 343 2.90 21.68 -11.76
N GLY A 344 2.16 20.82 -12.46
CA GLY A 344 2.44 20.38 -13.83
C GLY A 344 2.82 18.89 -13.94
N PRO A 345 3.09 18.40 -15.17
CA PRO A 345 3.26 16.96 -15.42
C PRO A 345 4.57 16.38 -14.86
N ASN A 346 4.57 15.09 -14.53
CA ASN A 346 5.73 14.29 -14.14
C ASN A 346 5.68 12.86 -14.75
N MET A 347 6.59 11.97 -14.34
CA MET A 347 6.67 10.61 -14.87
C MET A 347 5.51 9.69 -14.45
N TYR A 348 4.78 10.05 -13.39
CA TYR A 348 3.65 9.30 -12.81
C TYR A 348 2.29 9.98 -13.09
N GLY A 349 2.27 11.08 -13.84
CA GLY A 349 1.08 11.90 -14.08
C GLY A 349 1.37 13.38 -13.83
N GLN A 350 0.97 13.88 -12.67
CA GLN A 350 1.06 15.28 -12.22
C GLN A 350 1.84 15.40 -10.90
N ASN A 351 2.69 16.42 -10.81
CA ASN A 351 3.22 16.90 -9.54
C ASN A 351 2.11 17.67 -8.80
N MET A 352 2.04 17.50 -7.48
CA MET A 352 1.16 18.29 -6.63
C MET A 352 1.79 19.67 -6.33
N ASP A 353 0.97 20.71 -6.20
CA ASP A 353 1.41 22.04 -5.81
C ASP A 353 1.46 22.19 -4.28
N TYR A 354 2.47 21.61 -3.65
CA TYR A 354 2.69 21.69 -2.21
C TYR A 354 2.97 23.11 -1.68
N LYS A 355 3.23 24.08 -2.57
CA LYS A 355 3.48 25.47 -2.20
C LYS A 355 2.19 26.29 -2.23
N ASN A 356 1.13 25.79 -2.85
CA ASN A 356 -0.20 26.37 -2.70
C ASN A 356 -0.72 26.10 -1.27
N PRO A 357 -0.99 27.14 -0.46
CA PRO A 357 -1.37 26.98 0.94
C PRO A 357 -2.70 26.23 1.11
N ALA A 358 -3.64 26.38 0.17
CA ALA A 358 -4.91 25.69 0.21
C ALA A 358 -4.75 24.20 -0.11
N ALA A 359 -4.04 23.87 -1.20
CA ALA A 359 -3.79 22.48 -1.60
C ALA A 359 -3.05 21.71 -0.48
N ARG A 360 -1.97 22.29 0.06
CA ARG A 360 -1.21 21.71 1.18
C ARG A 360 -2.09 21.48 2.41
N ALA A 361 -2.91 22.45 2.81
CA ALA A 361 -3.79 22.31 3.96
C ALA A 361 -4.89 21.24 3.75
N ILE A 362 -5.45 21.17 2.53
CA ILE A 362 -6.46 20.17 2.16
C ILE A 362 -5.86 18.75 2.19
N MET A 363 -4.65 18.58 1.67
CA MET A 363 -3.95 17.29 1.71
C MET A 363 -3.63 16.84 3.15
N LEU A 364 -3.15 17.74 4.02
CA LEU A 364 -2.97 17.43 5.44
C LEU A 364 -4.29 17.02 6.12
N GLU A 365 -5.40 17.68 5.78
CA GLU A 365 -6.73 17.32 6.28
C GLU A 365 -7.21 15.96 5.73
N MET A 366 -6.94 15.63 4.46
CA MET A 366 -7.22 14.30 3.89
C MET A 366 -6.47 13.21 4.67
N GLN A 367 -5.17 13.41 4.92
CA GLN A 367 -4.39 12.49 5.73
C GLN A 367 -4.96 12.35 7.14
N ARG A 368 -5.33 13.46 7.80
CA ARG A 368 -5.95 13.43 9.14
C ARG A 368 -7.21 12.57 9.16
N ARG A 369 -8.10 12.75 8.18
CA ARG A 369 -9.34 11.95 8.07
C ARG A 369 -9.05 10.47 7.88
N LYS A 370 -8.12 10.12 6.99
CA LYS A 370 -7.69 8.75 6.72
C LYS A 370 -7.12 8.07 7.97
N VAL A 371 -6.21 8.74 8.67
CA VAL A 371 -5.52 8.17 9.82
C VAL A 371 -6.46 8.01 11.01
N ASN A 372 -7.47 8.87 11.16
CA ASN A 372 -8.51 8.79 12.20
C ASN A 372 -9.40 7.54 12.14
N PHE A 373 -9.35 6.74 11.06
CA PHE A 373 -9.90 5.38 11.07
C PHE A 373 -9.25 4.49 12.15
N GLY A 374 -8.10 4.90 12.68
CA GLY A 374 -7.42 4.29 13.82
C GLY A 374 -6.08 3.67 13.43
N ALA A 375 -5.29 4.33 12.61
CA ALA A 375 -3.94 3.87 12.29
C ALA A 375 -2.94 4.35 13.36
N ASP A 376 -2.12 3.43 13.88
CA ASP A 376 -1.04 3.74 14.82
C ASP A 376 0.24 4.21 14.12
N GLY A 377 0.36 3.91 12.82
CA GLY A 377 1.49 4.29 11.99
C GLY A 377 1.11 4.72 10.57
N VAL A 378 2.01 5.45 9.92
CA VAL A 378 1.89 5.90 8.53
C VAL A 378 3.19 5.59 7.79
N ARG A 379 3.08 4.96 6.63
CA ARG A 379 4.15 4.96 5.62
C ARG A 379 3.83 6.04 4.59
N VAL A 380 4.77 6.95 4.36
CA VAL A 380 4.72 7.87 3.22
C VAL A 380 5.46 7.21 2.06
N ASP A 381 4.70 6.79 1.07
CA ASP A 381 5.21 6.19 -0.16
C ASP A 381 5.89 7.24 -1.04
N GLY A 382 6.98 6.85 -1.72
CA GLY A 382 7.70 7.76 -2.61
C GLY A 382 8.05 9.11 -1.98
N ALA A 383 8.51 9.14 -0.72
CA ALA A 383 8.79 10.39 0.01
C ALA A 383 9.85 11.27 -0.69
N GLN A 384 10.67 10.69 -1.57
CA GLN A 384 11.55 11.47 -2.45
C GLN A 384 10.79 12.37 -3.43
N ASP A 385 9.55 12.06 -3.82
CA ASP A 385 8.81 12.72 -4.91
C ASP A 385 8.07 13.99 -4.48
N PHE A 386 8.08 14.30 -3.18
CA PHE A 386 7.60 15.57 -2.64
C PHE A 386 8.56 16.70 -3.00
N LYS A 387 8.46 17.16 -4.25
CA LYS A 387 9.35 18.15 -4.85
C LYS A 387 8.59 19.39 -5.29
N TRP A 388 9.29 20.52 -5.28
CA TRP A 388 8.84 21.77 -5.89
C TRP A 388 9.96 22.40 -6.70
N TRP A 389 9.60 23.16 -7.73
CA TRP A 389 10.58 23.86 -8.57
C TRP A 389 11.01 25.18 -7.93
N ASP A 390 12.31 25.32 -7.65
CA ASP A 390 12.91 26.56 -7.19
C ASP A 390 13.37 27.40 -8.40
N PRO A 391 12.67 28.50 -8.74
CA PRO A 391 13.03 29.31 -9.89
C PRO A 391 14.34 30.08 -9.69
N GLN A 392 14.78 30.34 -8.45
CA GLN A 392 16.04 31.04 -8.21
C GLN A 392 17.23 30.09 -8.39
N ALA A 393 17.12 28.87 -7.86
CA ALA A 393 18.15 27.85 -7.97
C ALA A 393 18.07 27.04 -9.28
N GLN A 394 16.98 27.17 -10.05
CA GLN A 394 16.70 26.42 -11.27
C GLN A 394 16.84 24.90 -11.07
N LYS A 395 16.26 24.41 -9.96
CA LYS A 395 16.30 22.98 -9.61
C LYS A 395 15.04 22.57 -8.85
N LEU A 396 14.73 21.28 -8.91
CA LEU A 396 13.75 20.68 -8.00
C LEU A 396 14.37 20.57 -6.60
N GLN A 397 13.62 20.99 -5.60
CA GLN A 397 13.96 20.87 -4.18
C GLN A 397 12.97 19.90 -3.52
N HIS A 398 13.44 19.14 -2.54
CA HIS A 398 12.55 18.34 -1.69
C HIS A 398 11.86 19.22 -0.64
N ASP A 399 10.58 18.98 -0.36
CA ASP A 399 9.81 19.66 0.69
C ASP A 399 9.82 18.84 1.99
N ASP A 400 10.99 18.71 2.62
CA ASP A 400 11.13 17.96 3.88
C ASP A 400 10.31 18.62 5.02
N ASP A 401 10.04 19.93 4.95
CA ASP A 401 9.13 20.63 5.86
C ASP A 401 7.69 20.11 5.73
N TYR A 402 7.27 19.71 4.53
CA TYR A 402 5.95 19.10 4.33
C TYR A 402 5.90 17.69 4.90
N LEU A 403 6.95 16.89 4.69
CA LEU A 403 7.08 15.58 5.32
C LEU A 403 7.02 15.67 6.86
N GLN A 404 7.65 16.71 7.44
CA GLN A 404 7.55 16.99 8.87
C GLN A 404 6.12 17.38 9.29
N GLN A 405 5.43 18.22 8.52
CA GLN A 405 4.04 18.58 8.82
C GLN A 405 3.11 17.38 8.77
N MET A 406 3.32 16.43 7.85
CA MET A 406 2.57 15.18 7.82
C MET A 406 2.75 14.40 9.13
N ALA A 407 3.96 14.37 9.69
CA ALA A 407 4.29 13.73 10.96
C ALA A 407 3.79 14.49 12.21
N ASP A 408 3.54 15.79 12.09
CA ASP A 408 3.11 16.65 13.19
C ASP A 408 1.61 16.62 13.45
N ILE A 409 0.80 16.12 12.50
CA ILE A 409 -0.66 16.09 12.64
C ILE A 409 -1.06 15.27 13.89
N VAL A 410 -1.78 15.93 14.79
CA VAL A 410 -2.46 15.27 15.91
C VAL A 410 -3.75 14.63 15.39
N GLN A 411 -3.86 13.33 15.64
CA GLN A 411 -4.97 12.47 15.27
C GLN A 411 -5.88 12.23 16.48
N GLU A 412 -7.09 11.74 16.24
CA GLU A 412 -8.04 11.37 17.28
C GLU A 412 -8.75 10.06 16.97
N ALA A 413 -8.71 9.12 17.92
CA ALA A 413 -9.39 7.84 17.84
C ALA A 413 -9.90 7.45 19.24
N GLY A 414 -11.15 6.98 19.34
CA GLY A 414 -11.74 6.58 20.63
C GLY A 414 -11.76 7.69 21.70
N GLY A 415 -11.80 8.96 21.28
CA GLY A 415 -11.72 10.13 22.16
C GLY A 415 -10.31 10.43 22.70
N VAL A 416 -9.27 9.84 22.12
CA VAL A 416 -7.87 10.01 22.54
C VAL A 416 -7.06 10.66 21.43
N ARG A 417 -6.31 11.70 21.80
CA ARG A 417 -5.39 12.40 20.90
C ARG A 417 -4.06 11.68 20.82
N TYR A 418 -3.51 11.54 19.63
CA TYR A 418 -2.23 10.87 19.40
C TYR A 418 -1.47 11.41 18.19
N ARG A 419 -0.20 11.03 18.05
CA ARG A 419 0.65 11.19 16.86
C ARG A 419 1.13 9.79 16.44
N PRO A 420 0.88 9.35 15.19
CA PRO A 420 1.29 8.02 14.77
C PRO A 420 2.80 7.95 14.56
N TRP A 421 3.29 6.72 14.46
CA TRP A 421 4.66 6.41 14.06
C TRP A 421 4.83 6.63 12.55
N PHE A 422 5.96 7.17 12.10
CA PHE A 422 6.16 7.50 10.68
C PHE A 422 7.33 6.74 10.05
N VAL A 423 7.08 6.22 8.85
CA VAL A 423 8.06 5.60 7.97
C VAL A 423 8.04 6.34 6.64
N PHE A 424 9.22 6.74 6.14
CA PHE A 424 9.36 7.33 4.81
C PHE A 424 10.00 6.32 3.86
N GLU A 425 9.36 6.05 2.74
CA GLU A 425 10.02 5.39 1.63
C GLU A 425 10.83 6.43 0.86
N ASP A 426 12.13 6.52 1.14
CA ASP A 426 13.01 7.46 0.45
C ASP A 426 14.34 6.78 0.09
N GLY A 427 14.77 6.94 -1.16
CA GLY A 427 16.03 6.46 -1.68
C GLY A 427 16.84 7.53 -2.41
N ARG A 428 16.63 8.82 -2.08
CA ARG A 428 17.28 9.92 -2.78
C ARG A 428 18.81 9.74 -2.79
N PRO A 429 19.48 9.96 -3.93
CA PRO A 429 19.03 10.74 -5.08
C PRO A 429 18.36 9.92 -6.21
N TRP A 430 17.73 8.78 -5.91
CA TRP A 430 16.87 8.05 -6.86
C TRP A 430 15.95 9.01 -7.66
N PRO A 431 15.82 8.84 -9.00
CA PRO A 431 16.31 7.73 -9.82
C PRO A 431 17.63 8.02 -10.57
N GLN A 432 18.54 8.84 -10.04
CA GLN A 432 19.87 9.04 -10.66
C GLN A 432 20.57 7.70 -10.91
N GLU A 433 21.32 7.56 -12.01
CA GLU A 433 21.90 6.26 -12.42
C GLU A 433 22.78 5.59 -11.34
N ASP A 434 23.52 6.38 -10.55
CA ASP A 434 24.44 5.91 -9.51
C ASP A 434 23.83 5.90 -8.10
N TRP A 435 22.52 6.07 -7.97
CA TRP A 435 21.80 6.16 -6.69
C TRP A 435 22.11 4.99 -5.73
N GLU A 436 22.31 3.76 -6.26
CA GLU A 436 22.66 2.59 -5.44
C GLU A 436 23.98 2.74 -4.69
N LEU A 437 24.86 3.64 -5.16
CA LEU A 437 26.12 3.99 -4.53
C LEU A 437 26.01 5.30 -3.72
N SER A 438 25.29 6.29 -4.25
CA SER A 438 25.23 7.63 -3.67
C SER A 438 24.17 7.84 -2.59
N SER A 439 23.12 7.01 -2.55
CA SER A 439 22.08 7.08 -1.51
C SER A 439 22.63 6.69 -0.13
N THR A 440 22.30 7.51 0.87
CA THR A 440 22.56 7.22 2.27
C THR A 440 21.38 6.53 2.96
N TYR A 441 20.20 6.52 2.33
CA TYR A 441 18.92 6.04 2.89
C TYR A 441 18.58 6.69 4.25
N ARG A 442 19.11 7.88 4.54
CA ARG A 442 18.94 8.59 5.82
C ARG A 442 18.53 10.04 5.64
N ALA A 443 18.33 10.51 4.41
CA ALA A 443 18.11 11.92 4.12
C ALA A 443 16.92 12.50 4.87
N VAL A 444 15.81 11.77 4.99
CA VAL A 444 14.64 12.23 5.75
C VAL A 444 14.88 12.10 7.25
N ILE A 445 15.40 10.95 7.72
CA ILE A 445 15.70 10.74 9.14
C ILE A 445 16.62 11.84 9.71
N GLU A 446 17.60 12.30 8.93
CA GLU A 446 18.57 13.32 9.36
C GLU A 446 17.99 14.74 9.44
N THR A 447 16.88 15.02 8.77
CA THR A 447 16.27 16.36 8.71
C THR A 447 15.02 16.49 9.57
N GLN A 448 14.37 15.38 9.95
CA GLN A 448 13.17 15.38 10.79
C GLN A 448 13.49 15.73 12.26
N HIS A 449 12.52 16.36 12.93
CA HIS A 449 12.60 16.75 14.33
C HIS A 449 12.30 15.59 15.29
N ASP A 450 11.45 14.65 14.86
CA ASP A 450 11.08 13.47 15.62
C ASP A 450 12.19 12.40 15.53
N GLY A 451 12.75 12.00 16.68
CA GLY A 451 13.83 11.00 16.74
C GLY A 451 13.41 9.54 16.46
N ASP A 452 12.11 9.30 16.33
CA ASP A 452 11.49 7.98 16.12
C ASP A 452 10.95 7.79 14.69
N VAL A 453 11.33 8.66 13.76
CA VAL A 453 11.08 8.48 12.33
C VAL A 453 11.96 7.38 11.74
N PHE A 454 11.40 6.61 10.82
CA PHE A 454 12.10 5.55 10.11
C PHE A 454 12.11 5.78 8.60
N GLN A 455 13.05 5.16 7.90
CA GLN A 455 13.16 5.16 6.45
C GLN A 455 13.37 3.74 5.93
N TRP A 456 13.01 3.46 4.68
CA TRP A 456 13.38 2.20 4.04
C TRP A 456 14.90 2.04 3.93
N GLY A 457 15.43 0.94 4.46
CA GLY A 457 16.87 0.64 4.43
C GLY A 457 17.34 0.09 3.08
N PRO A 458 18.66 -0.08 2.87
CA PRO A 458 19.26 -0.38 1.57
C PRO A 458 18.92 -1.77 1.01
N LEU A 459 18.53 -2.73 1.85
CA LEU A 459 18.07 -4.06 1.39
C LEU A 459 16.55 -4.11 1.17
N THR A 460 15.83 -3.12 1.68
CA THR A 460 14.37 -3.01 1.60
C THR A 460 13.98 -2.13 0.43
N PHE A 461 14.65 -0.99 0.26
CA PHE A 461 14.44 -0.10 -0.87
C PHE A 461 14.81 -0.80 -2.18
N ALA A 462 14.10 -0.43 -3.24
CA ALA A 462 14.12 -0.94 -4.60
C ALA A 462 15.33 -1.81 -5.04
N HIS A 463 15.01 -2.83 -5.83
CA HIS A 463 15.92 -3.62 -6.68
C HIS A 463 16.76 -4.75 -6.06
N ASN A 464 16.51 -5.15 -4.82
CA ASN A 464 17.26 -6.26 -4.22
C ASN A 464 16.82 -7.64 -4.75
N THR A 465 17.80 -8.44 -5.20
CA THR A 465 17.61 -9.70 -5.95
C THR A 465 18.50 -10.82 -5.35
N PRO A 466 18.11 -11.37 -4.19
CA PRO A 466 18.96 -12.27 -3.40
C PRO A 466 19.26 -13.63 -4.05
N PHE A 467 18.63 -13.94 -5.19
CA PHE A 467 18.88 -15.14 -5.98
C PHE A 467 19.98 -14.98 -7.04
N ILE A 468 20.55 -13.78 -7.24
CA ILE A 468 21.71 -13.59 -8.12
C ILE A 468 22.97 -14.04 -7.40
N TYR A 469 23.78 -14.87 -8.06
CA TYR A 469 24.98 -15.42 -7.45
C TYR A 469 26.00 -14.33 -7.13
N GLY A 470 26.49 -14.28 -5.90
CA GLY A 470 27.40 -13.26 -5.36
C GLY A 470 26.69 -12.06 -4.73
N PHE A 471 25.35 -12.05 -4.69
CA PHE A 471 24.56 -10.94 -4.14
C PHE A 471 25.02 -10.55 -2.73
N TRP A 472 25.10 -11.51 -1.81
CA TRP A 472 25.39 -11.23 -0.39
C TRP A 472 26.77 -10.62 -0.16
N LEU A 473 27.79 -11.09 -0.87
CA LEU A 473 29.12 -10.49 -0.79
C LEU A 473 29.18 -9.11 -1.45
N SER A 474 28.49 -8.93 -2.60
CA SER A 474 28.44 -7.62 -3.26
C SER A 474 27.73 -6.54 -2.43
N LYS A 475 26.77 -6.95 -1.59
CA LYS A 475 26.07 -6.06 -0.64
C LYS A 475 26.73 -6.01 0.74
N TYR A 476 27.86 -6.67 0.97
CA TYR A 476 28.51 -6.71 2.30
C TYR A 476 28.79 -5.31 2.87
N TRP A 477 29.22 -4.36 2.03
CA TRP A 477 29.43 -2.97 2.48
C TRP A 477 28.13 -2.26 2.91
N ARG A 478 27.01 -2.49 2.20
CA ARG A 478 25.68 -2.01 2.64
C ARG A 478 25.21 -2.69 3.92
N ILE A 479 25.52 -3.98 4.08
CA ILE A 479 25.26 -4.69 5.35
C ILE A 479 26.06 -4.04 6.48
N ARG A 480 27.34 -3.72 6.27
CA ARG A 480 28.13 -2.98 7.28
C ARG A 480 27.53 -1.64 7.66
N GLU A 481 26.91 -0.91 6.72
CA GLU A 481 26.17 0.31 7.02
C GLU A 481 24.90 0.04 7.83
N ILE A 482 24.09 -0.96 7.45
CA ILE A 482 22.92 -1.40 8.22
C ILE A 482 23.32 -1.62 9.67
N LEU A 483 24.37 -2.39 9.89
CA LEU A 483 24.88 -2.72 11.21
C LEU A 483 25.35 -1.50 12.03
N THR A 484 25.82 -0.44 11.36
CA THR A 484 26.40 0.75 12.02
C THR A 484 25.36 1.84 12.30
N VAL A 485 24.41 2.06 11.39
CA VAL A 485 23.46 3.19 11.44
C VAL A 485 22.01 2.83 11.12
N GLY A 486 21.66 1.54 11.04
CA GLY A 486 20.34 1.05 10.62
C GLY A 486 19.25 1.00 11.69
N ALA A 487 19.46 1.51 12.91
CA ALA A 487 18.47 1.46 13.99
C ALA A 487 17.12 2.11 13.65
N ASN A 488 17.13 3.10 12.74
CA ASN A 488 15.93 3.79 12.23
C ASN A 488 15.55 3.34 10.81
N TRP A 489 15.95 2.13 10.39
CA TRP A 489 15.57 1.59 9.09
C TRP A 489 14.50 0.51 9.18
N ILE A 490 13.62 0.48 8.19
CA ILE A 490 12.93 -0.76 7.82
C ILE A 490 13.97 -1.67 7.18
N SER A 491 14.02 -2.92 7.63
CA SER A 491 15.00 -3.91 7.25
C SER A 491 14.33 -5.15 6.67
N GLY A 492 15.11 -5.98 5.98
CA GLY A 492 14.62 -7.15 5.25
C GLY A 492 14.65 -6.94 3.75
N CYS A 493 14.52 -8.05 3.01
CA CYS A 493 14.71 -8.12 1.56
C CYS A 493 13.45 -8.63 0.82
N ALA A 494 12.36 -8.92 1.54
CA ALA A 494 11.15 -9.55 1.01
C ALA A 494 9.93 -8.66 1.22
N ASN A 495 9.81 -7.64 0.38
CA ASN A 495 8.66 -6.75 0.33
C ASN A 495 8.01 -6.76 -1.06
N HIS A 496 6.90 -6.03 -1.24
CA HIS A 496 6.18 -6.01 -2.50
C HIS A 496 7.04 -5.50 -3.70
N ASP A 497 7.99 -4.58 -3.47
CA ASP A 497 8.87 -4.07 -4.53
C ASP A 497 10.01 -5.01 -4.87
N THR A 498 10.70 -5.53 -3.86
CA THR A 498 11.84 -6.44 -4.10
C THR A 498 11.37 -7.76 -4.71
N LEU A 499 10.24 -8.30 -4.26
CA LEU A 499 9.66 -9.51 -4.86
C LEU A 499 9.24 -9.27 -6.31
N ARG A 500 8.58 -8.14 -6.63
CA ARG A 500 8.26 -7.78 -8.03
C ARG A 500 9.54 -7.64 -8.84
N ARG A 501 10.58 -6.98 -8.30
CA ARG A 501 11.82 -6.86 -9.06
C ARG A 501 12.35 -8.24 -9.44
N GLY A 502 12.29 -9.19 -8.52
CA GLY A 502 12.74 -10.57 -8.75
C GLY A 502 12.12 -11.20 -9.99
N THR A 503 10.84 -10.93 -10.27
CA THR A 503 10.11 -11.51 -11.41
C THR A 503 10.42 -10.82 -12.73
N GLN A 504 10.99 -9.62 -12.68
CA GLN A 504 11.43 -8.83 -13.83
C GLN A 504 12.90 -9.10 -14.25
N VAL A 505 13.64 -9.91 -13.50
CA VAL A 505 15.06 -10.18 -13.79
C VAL A 505 15.22 -11.15 -14.96
N ASN A 506 16.18 -10.90 -15.84
CA ASN A 506 16.54 -11.84 -16.91
C ASN A 506 17.03 -13.19 -16.32
N PRO A 507 16.35 -14.32 -16.58
CA PRO A 507 16.75 -15.62 -16.03
C PRO A 507 18.06 -16.18 -16.62
N LYS A 508 18.67 -15.50 -17.60
CA LYS A 508 19.99 -15.84 -18.16
C LYS A 508 21.16 -15.24 -17.36
N LEU A 509 20.90 -14.42 -16.35
CA LEU A 509 21.95 -13.95 -15.43
C LEU A 509 22.52 -15.14 -14.64
N ASN A 510 23.58 -14.89 -13.86
CA ASN A 510 24.20 -15.91 -13.02
C ASN A 510 23.31 -16.19 -11.79
N ILE A 511 22.27 -17.00 -11.97
CA ILE A 511 21.29 -17.34 -10.93
C ILE A 511 21.90 -18.38 -9.97
N ASN A 512 21.67 -18.21 -8.66
CA ASN A 512 22.04 -19.21 -7.65
C ASN A 512 21.10 -20.42 -7.72
N THR A 513 21.47 -21.41 -8.54
CA THR A 513 20.73 -22.67 -8.72
C THR A 513 20.78 -23.60 -7.50
N ARG A 514 21.48 -23.23 -6.42
CA ARG A 514 21.47 -24.00 -5.16
C ARG A 514 20.22 -23.74 -4.32
N LEU A 515 19.45 -22.70 -4.67
CA LEU A 515 18.21 -22.38 -3.98
C LEU A 515 17.10 -23.39 -4.34
N GLY A 516 17.02 -23.86 -5.57
CA GLY A 516 16.01 -24.84 -5.99
C GLY A 516 16.28 -25.41 -7.37
N ASP A 517 15.55 -26.47 -7.71
CA ASP A 517 15.67 -27.17 -8.99
C ASP A 517 14.87 -26.44 -10.08
N THR A 518 13.83 -25.71 -9.69
CA THR A 518 13.01 -24.89 -10.59
C THR A 518 13.19 -23.40 -10.33
N LYS A 519 12.86 -22.56 -11.32
CA LYS A 519 12.89 -21.10 -11.16
C LYS A 519 11.91 -20.60 -10.10
N MET A 520 10.75 -21.26 -9.99
CA MET A 520 9.76 -20.96 -8.96
C MET A 520 10.35 -21.21 -7.57
N GLU A 521 10.92 -22.39 -7.34
CA GLU A 521 11.59 -22.73 -6.07
C GLU A 521 12.75 -21.78 -5.75
N ILE A 522 13.55 -21.41 -6.75
CA ILE A 522 14.64 -20.44 -6.58
C ILE A 522 14.09 -19.10 -6.11
N LEU A 523 13.05 -18.58 -6.75
CA LEU A 523 12.46 -17.29 -6.41
C LEU A 523 11.80 -17.33 -5.03
N GLU A 524 10.97 -18.34 -4.77
CA GLU A 524 10.31 -18.57 -3.49
C GLU A 524 11.32 -18.63 -2.35
N LYS A 525 12.35 -19.48 -2.47
CA LYS A 525 13.36 -19.65 -1.42
C LYS A 525 14.30 -18.45 -1.29
N ALA A 526 14.41 -17.59 -2.30
CA ALA A 526 15.20 -16.37 -2.20
C ALA A 526 14.52 -15.32 -1.31
N TYR A 527 13.20 -15.23 -1.37
CA TYR A 527 12.40 -14.25 -0.62
C TYR A 527 11.72 -14.83 0.65
N ASP A 528 11.58 -16.15 0.77
CA ASP A 528 11.24 -16.89 2.01
C ASP A 528 12.44 -17.76 2.46
N ASN A 529 13.61 -17.13 2.59
CA ASN A 529 14.82 -17.83 3.00
C ASN A 529 14.97 -17.84 4.53
N PRO A 530 15.07 -19.02 5.18
CA PRO A 530 15.18 -19.09 6.64
C PRO A 530 16.51 -18.52 7.18
N ALA A 531 17.62 -18.61 6.43
CA ALA A 531 18.90 -18.03 6.85
C ALA A 531 18.92 -16.49 6.72
N VAL A 532 18.33 -15.96 5.64
CA VAL A 532 18.19 -14.49 5.44
C VAL A 532 17.28 -13.89 6.49
N SER A 533 16.17 -14.57 6.77
CA SER A 533 15.23 -14.15 7.82
C SER A 533 15.94 -14.17 9.17
N MET A 534 16.67 -15.25 9.49
CA MET A 534 17.44 -15.35 10.74
C MET A 534 18.42 -14.19 10.90
N LEU A 535 19.16 -13.85 9.84
CA LEU A 535 20.06 -12.70 9.83
C LEU A 535 19.31 -11.38 10.12
N THR A 536 18.17 -11.18 9.47
CA THR A 536 17.36 -9.95 9.60
C THR A 536 16.78 -9.80 11.01
N TYR A 537 16.21 -10.87 11.57
CA TYR A 537 15.52 -10.82 12.86
C TYR A 537 16.45 -10.94 14.08
N ALA A 538 17.52 -11.74 13.97
CA ALA A 538 18.41 -12.05 15.10
C ALA A 538 19.75 -11.29 15.08
N ALA A 539 20.12 -10.62 13.99
CA ALA A 539 21.39 -9.88 13.90
C ALA A 539 21.25 -8.42 13.47
N PHE A 540 20.36 -8.11 12.51
CA PHE A 540 20.26 -6.74 11.98
C PHE A 540 19.51 -5.77 12.92
N PRO A 541 19.98 -4.51 13.01
CA PRO A 541 19.22 -3.40 13.59
C PRO A 541 18.01 -3.02 12.73
N GLY A 542 17.16 -2.14 13.27
CA GLY A 542 15.97 -1.62 12.59
C GLY A 542 14.73 -2.47 12.82
N VAL A 543 13.73 -2.34 11.94
CA VAL A 543 12.45 -3.08 12.02
C VAL A 543 12.34 -4.03 10.83
N PRO A 544 12.38 -5.35 11.03
CA PRO A 544 12.13 -6.31 9.96
C PRO A 544 10.72 -6.18 9.39
N MET A 545 10.60 -6.19 8.07
CA MET A 545 9.33 -6.24 7.35
C MET A 545 9.29 -7.45 6.41
N ASP A 546 8.24 -8.26 6.56
CA ASP A 546 7.94 -9.38 5.68
C ASP A 546 6.70 -9.05 4.84
N PHE A 547 6.65 -9.55 3.60
CA PHE A 547 5.45 -9.45 2.75
C PHE A 547 4.68 -10.76 2.73
N ILE A 548 3.36 -10.68 2.91
CA ILE A 548 2.51 -11.87 3.04
C ILE A 548 2.64 -12.82 1.84
N ASN A 549 2.68 -12.30 0.61
CA ASN A 549 2.87 -13.13 -0.59
C ASN A 549 4.21 -13.86 -0.58
N ALA A 550 5.31 -13.20 -0.15
CA ALA A 550 6.60 -13.86 -0.02
C ALA A 550 6.56 -15.00 1.01
N THR A 551 6.03 -14.74 2.21
CA THR A 551 5.96 -15.75 3.28
C THR A 551 4.96 -16.88 2.99
N ALA A 552 3.95 -16.61 2.17
CA ALA A 552 3.01 -17.61 1.67
C ALA A 552 3.55 -18.37 0.45
N ARG A 553 4.70 -17.96 -0.10
CA ARG A 553 5.24 -18.39 -1.39
C ARG A 553 4.22 -18.23 -2.53
N ALA A 554 3.36 -17.24 -2.39
CA ALA A 554 2.43 -16.84 -3.42
C ALA A 554 3.15 -15.99 -4.47
N ASN A 555 2.71 -16.13 -5.71
CA ASN A 555 3.21 -15.33 -6.82
C ASN A 555 2.93 -13.85 -6.59
N TRP A 556 3.70 -13.03 -7.30
CA TRP A 556 3.59 -11.58 -7.24
C TRP A 556 4.09 -10.95 -8.54
N GLY A 557 3.64 -9.75 -8.88
CA GLY A 557 4.07 -9.07 -10.10
C GLY A 557 3.39 -7.72 -10.22
N PHE A 558 3.73 -6.98 -11.28
CA PHE A 558 3.04 -5.73 -11.57
C PHE A 558 1.62 -6.03 -12.07
N ILE A 559 0.61 -5.50 -11.38
CA ILE A 559 -0.81 -5.77 -11.67
C ILE A 559 -1.52 -4.45 -11.84
N ARG A 560 -2.14 -4.27 -13.01
CA ARG A 560 -2.91 -3.06 -13.34
C ARG A 560 -3.90 -3.33 -14.48
N ASN A 561 -5.20 -3.39 -14.20
CA ASN A 561 -6.22 -3.76 -15.21
C ASN A 561 -6.94 -2.56 -15.87
N GLN A 562 -6.61 -1.34 -15.48
CA GLN A 562 -7.28 -0.13 -15.97
C GLN A 562 -6.67 0.50 -17.23
N ASP A 563 -5.46 0.07 -17.62
CA ASP A 563 -4.74 0.63 -18.76
C ASP A 563 -5.40 0.31 -20.10
N ASP A 564 -5.70 1.33 -20.89
CA ASP A 564 -6.13 1.18 -22.29
C ASP A 564 -5.01 1.57 -23.26
N LYS A 565 -4.37 2.72 -23.03
CA LYS A 565 -3.39 3.28 -23.95
C LYS A 565 -2.13 2.43 -23.98
N TYR A 566 -1.55 2.12 -22.83
CA TYR A 566 -0.26 1.41 -22.71
C TYR A 566 -0.35 -0.03 -22.19
N GLY A 567 -1.56 -0.57 -21.98
CA GLY A 567 -1.74 -1.88 -21.35
C GLY A 567 -1.00 -3.04 -22.07
N VAL A 568 -0.94 -3.03 -23.41
CA VAL A 568 -0.20 -4.04 -24.17
C VAL A 568 1.31 -3.91 -23.97
N LYS A 569 1.83 -2.68 -23.82
CA LYS A 569 3.24 -2.44 -23.52
C LYS A 569 3.60 -2.93 -22.13
N VAL A 570 2.76 -2.62 -21.14
CA VAL A 570 2.96 -3.08 -19.75
C VAL A 570 2.99 -4.61 -19.69
N VAL A 571 2.07 -5.29 -20.37
CA VAL A 571 2.08 -6.77 -20.45
C VAL A 571 3.32 -7.30 -21.15
N ALA A 572 3.82 -6.61 -22.17
CA ALA A 572 5.08 -6.99 -22.82
C ALA A 572 6.29 -6.88 -21.87
N GLU A 573 6.33 -5.86 -21.03
CA GLU A 573 7.36 -5.69 -19.99
C GLU A 573 7.25 -6.75 -18.88
N GLU A 574 6.02 -7.15 -18.53
CA GLU A 574 5.74 -8.19 -17.52
C GLU A 574 5.77 -9.63 -18.06
N ALA A 575 5.94 -9.83 -19.37
CA ALA A 575 5.96 -11.15 -20.01
C ALA A 575 7.01 -12.10 -19.40
N ILE A 576 8.08 -11.53 -18.84
CA ILE A 576 9.13 -12.29 -18.15
C ILE A 576 8.64 -12.98 -16.87
N SER A 577 7.59 -12.46 -16.23
CA SER A 577 6.96 -13.08 -15.06
C SER A 577 6.46 -14.49 -15.36
N LEU A 578 6.00 -14.78 -16.59
CA LEU A 578 5.64 -16.13 -17.05
C LEU A 578 6.85 -17.11 -17.00
N LYS A 579 8.07 -16.61 -17.22
CA LYS A 579 9.30 -17.44 -17.23
C LYS A 579 9.75 -17.80 -15.82
N TRP A 580 9.36 -17.03 -14.81
CA TRP A 580 9.73 -17.23 -13.41
C TRP A 580 8.68 -17.98 -12.60
N GLN A 581 7.41 -17.63 -12.78
CA GLN A 581 6.36 -17.91 -11.80
C GLN A 581 5.28 -18.88 -12.27
N VAL A 582 5.28 -19.26 -13.54
CA VAL A 582 4.23 -20.10 -14.11
C VAL A 582 4.89 -21.25 -14.86
N ASP A 583 4.81 -22.45 -14.29
CA ASP A 583 5.21 -23.68 -14.96
C ASP A 583 4.02 -24.35 -15.68
N GLU A 584 4.30 -25.45 -16.38
CA GLU A 584 3.30 -26.15 -17.20
C GLU A 584 2.17 -26.74 -16.34
N TYR A 585 2.51 -27.25 -15.15
CA TYR A 585 1.54 -27.80 -14.22
C TYR A 585 0.61 -26.71 -13.67
N ALA A 586 1.17 -25.61 -13.16
CA ALA A 586 0.42 -24.48 -12.63
C ALA A 586 -0.53 -23.89 -13.68
N TYR A 587 -0.08 -23.74 -14.92
CA TYR A 587 -0.96 -23.29 -16.01
C TYR A 587 -2.04 -24.32 -16.35
N SER A 588 -1.76 -25.63 -16.23
CA SER A 588 -2.74 -26.68 -16.56
C SER A 588 -3.93 -26.75 -15.60
N ILE A 589 -3.81 -26.23 -14.37
CA ILE A 589 -4.90 -26.17 -13.39
C ILE A 589 -6.05 -25.34 -13.97
N SER A 590 -7.25 -25.92 -14.07
CA SER A 590 -8.38 -25.30 -14.78
C SER A 590 -8.76 -23.91 -14.26
N GLY A 591 -8.64 -23.67 -12.95
CA GLY A 591 -8.94 -22.38 -12.33
C GLY A 591 -7.90 -21.29 -12.58
N ASN A 592 -6.66 -21.63 -12.96
CA ASN A 592 -5.62 -20.65 -13.23
C ASN A 592 -5.73 -20.14 -14.67
N PHE A 593 -5.51 -18.85 -14.91
CA PHE A 593 -5.48 -18.25 -16.24
C PHE A 593 -6.73 -18.53 -17.10
N ALA A 594 -7.91 -18.55 -16.46
CA ALA A 594 -9.16 -18.94 -17.11
C ALA A 594 -9.51 -18.02 -18.28
N ARG A 595 -9.32 -16.70 -18.15
CA ARG A 595 -9.65 -15.74 -19.21
C ARG A 595 -8.72 -15.91 -20.42
N LEU A 596 -7.43 -16.12 -20.20
CA LEU A 596 -6.48 -16.39 -21.28
C LEU A 596 -6.78 -17.72 -22.00
N LYS A 597 -7.19 -18.76 -21.26
CA LYS A 597 -7.62 -20.04 -21.85
C LYS A 597 -8.88 -19.89 -22.69
N ASP A 598 -9.86 -19.12 -22.22
CA ASP A 598 -11.07 -18.80 -22.99
C ASP A 598 -10.75 -18.02 -24.27
N LEU A 599 -9.67 -17.25 -24.27
CA LEU A 599 -9.16 -16.58 -25.47
C LEU A 599 -8.40 -17.51 -26.43
N GLY A 600 -8.15 -18.77 -26.06
CA GLY A 600 -7.49 -19.77 -26.91
C GLY A 600 -6.04 -20.06 -26.57
N PHE A 601 -5.50 -19.56 -25.45
CA PHE A 601 -4.19 -19.97 -24.93
C PHE A 601 -4.36 -21.20 -24.02
N GLU A 602 -4.65 -22.37 -24.60
CA GLU A 602 -5.00 -23.58 -23.84
C GLU A 602 -3.82 -24.14 -23.04
N THR A 603 -2.60 -24.01 -23.56
CA THR A 603 -1.38 -24.49 -22.89
C THR A 603 -0.44 -23.34 -22.51
N ARG A 604 0.50 -23.63 -21.61
CA ARG A 604 1.57 -22.67 -21.28
C ARG A 604 2.44 -22.36 -22.50
N GLU A 605 2.70 -23.34 -23.36
CA GLU A 605 3.54 -23.17 -24.55
C GLU A 605 2.91 -22.17 -25.54
N ASP A 606 1.59 -22.22 -25.69
CA ASP A 606 0.81 -21.28 -26.49
C ASP A 606 1.04 -19.83 -26.05
N LEU A 607 0.88 -19.56 -24.76
CA LEU A 607 1.08 -18.23 -24.18
C LEU A 607 2.54 -17.79 -24.22
N ALA A 608 3.47 -18.70 -23.89
CA ALA A 608 4.90 -18.42 -23.92
C ALA A 608 5.38 -18.03 -25.32
N ARG A 609 4.83 -18.66 -26.36
CA ARG A 609 5.16 -18.34 -27.75
C ARG A 609 4.69 -16.94 -28.12
N PHE A 610 3.48 -16.54 -27.72
CA PHE A 610 2.99 -15.17 -27.90
C PHE A 610 3.88 -14.14 -27.20
N PHE A 611 4.27 -14.42 -25.94
CA PHE A 611 5.14 -13.55 -25.13
C PHE A 611 6.61 -13.54 -25.56
N GLU A 612 7.06 -14.46 -26.40
CA GLU A 612 8.40 -14.35 -26.99
C GLU A 612 8.44 -13.30 -28.11
N PHE A 613 7.35 -13.13 -28.87
CA PHE A 613 7.27 -12.13 -29.94
C PHE A 613 6.86 -10.75 -29.44
N LEU A 614 5.88 -10.68 -28.53
CA LEU A 614 5.26 -9.41 -28.15
C LEU A 614 6.27 -8.32 -27.71
N PRO A 615 7.24 -8.58 -26.80
CA PRO A 615 8.20 -7.55 -26.37
C PRO A 615 9.06 -7.01 -27.51
N ALA A 616 9.58 -7.90 -28.37
CA ALA A 616 10.38 -7.50 -29.51
C ALA A 616 9.57 -6.68 -30.53
N LEU A 617 8.28 -7.01 -30.71
CA LEU A 617 7.40 -6.25 -31.60
C LEU A 617 7.08 -4.86 -31.03
N VAL A 618 6.80 -4.76 -29.71
CA VAL A 618 6.58 -3.47 -29.04
C VAL A 618 7.77 -2.53 -29.22
N GLU A 619 8.99 -3.05 -29.08
CA GLU A 619 10.22 -2.27 -29.26
C GLU A 619 10.41 -1.85 -30.74
N VAL A 620 10.34 -2.79 -31.68
CA VAL A 620 10.66 -2.54 -33.10
C VAL A 620 9.61 -1.67 -33.81
N THR A 621 8.35 -1.71 -33.37
CA THR A 621 7.28 -0.89 -33.98
C THR A 621 7.05 0.44 -33.26
N ASP A 622 7.84 0.75 -32.22
CA ASP A 622 7.61 1.92 -31.34
C ASP A 622 6.17 1.95 -30.79
N TYR A 623 5.70 0.79 -30.33
CA TYR A 623 4.36 0.58 -29.78
C TYR A 623 3.18 0.90 -30.74
N ASP A 624 3.36 0.71 -32.05
CA ASP A 624 2.26 0.74 -33.02
C ASP A 624 1.45 -0.58 -32.99
N LEU A 625 0.25 -0.55 -32.38
CA LEU A 625 -0.63 -1.71 -32.20
C LEU A 625 -1.11 -2.34 -33.52
N ASP A 626 -1.32 -1.55 -34.57
CA ASP A 626 -1.76 -2.07 -35.87
C ASP A 626 -0.62 -2.84 -36.54
N HIS A 627 0.60 -2.32 -36.46
CA HIS A 627 1.80 -3.03 -36.93
C HIS A 627 2.09 -4.28 -36.09
N ILE A 628 1.98 -4.22 -34.76
CA ILE A 628 2.14 -5.38 -33.88
C ILE A 628 1.14 -6.47 -34.26
N ALA A 629 -0.15 -6.13 -34.37
CA ALA A 629 -1.18 -7.08 -34.75
C ALA A 629 -0.92 -7.71 -36.13
N LYS A 630 -0.49 -6.90 -37.12
CA LYS A 630 -0.14 -7.40 -38.45
C LYS A 630 1.02 -8.41 -38.40
N LEU A 631 2.07 -8.11 -37.64
CA LEU A 631 3.25 -8.97 -37.53
C LEU A 631 2.94 -10.28 -36.79
N LEU A 632 2.16 -10.21 -35.71
CA LEU A 632 1.69 -11.41 -34.97
C LEU A 632 0.86 -12.35 -35.85
N ASN A 633 -0.02 -11.82 -36.70
CA ASN A 633 -0.80 -12.63 -37.65
C ASN A 633 0.04 -13.25 -38.78
N GLY A 634 1.29 -12.79 -38.97
CA GLY A 634 2.22 -13.33 -39.98
C GLY A 634 3.18 -14.40 -39.46
N VAL A 635 3.09 -14.76 -38.18
CA VAL A 635 3.94 -15.78 -37.56
C VAL A 635 3.51 -17.18 -38.02
N GLU A 636 4.47 -18.01 -38.41
CA GLU A 636 4.27 -19.41 -38.83
C GLU A 636 5.02 -20.38 -37.91
N PRO A 637 4.40 -21.48 -37.44
CA PRO A 637 2.95 -21.77 -37.51
C PRO A 637 2.09 -20.69 -36.82
N PRO A 638 0.78 -20.59 -37.07
CA PRO A 638 -0.06 -19.58 -36.42
C PRO A 638 0.08 -19.58 -34.89
N LEU A 639 0.04 -18.39 -34.27
CA LEU A 639 -0.02 -18.27 -32.81
C LEU A 639 -1.41 -18.68 -32.30
N ALA A 640 -1.45 -19.32 -31.15
CA ALA A 640 -2.68 -19.53 -30.39
C ALA A 640 -3.26 -18.21 -29.86
N GLY A 641 -4.45 -18.27 -29.27
CA GLY A 641 -5.19 -17.08 -28.82
C GLY A 641 -6.42 -16.79 -29.70
N PRO A 642 -6.83 -15.51 -29.87
CA PRO A 642 -8.18 -15.14 -30.35
C PRO A 642 -8.41 -15.35 -31.86
N GLY A 643 -7.66 -16.25 -32.49
CA GLY A 643 -7.63 -16.50 -33.93
C GLY A 643 -6.90 -15.39 -34.69
N ARG A 644 -7.53 -14.22 -34.84
CA ARG A 644 -6.94 -13.07 -35.53
C ARG A 644 -6.64 -11.94 -34.56
N PHE A 645 -5.37 -11.54 -34.47
CA PHE A 645 -4.94 -10.40 -33.67
C PHE A 645 -5.39 -9.09 -34.32
N THR A 646 -5.94 -8.20 -33.51
CA THR A 646 -6.30 -6.81 -33.82
C THR A 646 -5.90 -5.96 -32.60
N PRO A 647 -5.76 -4.62 -32.73
CA PRO A 647 -5.50 -3.77 -31.56
C PRO A 647 -6.49 -4.02 -30.41
N ARG A 648 -7.78 -4.20 -30.72
CA ARG A 648 -8.81 -4.55 -29.73
C ARG A 648 -8.53 -5.89 -29.06
N GLN A 649 -8.18 -6.91 -29.82
CA GLN A 649 -7.89 -8.23 -29.24
C GLN A 649 -6.62 -8.22 -28.39
N LEU A 650 -5.59 -7.45 -28.78
CA LEU A 650 -4.38 -7.29 -27.96
C LEU A 650 -4.70 -6.66 -26.61
N LYS A 651 -5.56 -5.64 -26.58
CA LYS A 651 -6.03 -5.03 -25.33
C LYS A 651 -6.83 -6.01 -24.45
N ILE A 652 -7.68 -6.84 -25.07
CA ILE A 652 -8.42 -7.91 -24.36
C ILE A 652 -7.46 -8.94 -23.75
N VAL A 653 -6.46 -9.39 -24.51
CA VAL A 653 -5.42 -10.30 -24.01
C VAL A 653 -4.64 -9.64 -22.87
N ALA A 654 -4.30 -8.35 -22.99
CA ALA A 654 -3.55 -7.64 -21.96
C ALA A 654 -4.34 -7.54 -20.65
N ARG A 655 -5.62 -7.18 -20.71
CA ARG A 655 -6.51 -7.18 -19.54
C ARG A 655 -6.67 -8.57 -18.94
N ALA A 656 -6.89 -9.59 -19.77
CA ALA A 656 -7.01 -10.97 -19.32
C ALA A 656 -5.76 -11.44 -18.56
N TRP A 657 -4.56 -11.11 -19.03
CA TRP A 657 -3.32 -11.39 -18.31
C TRP A 657 -3.27 -10.72 -16.93
N MET A 658 -3.63 -9.43 -16.85
CA MET A 658 -3.59 -8.69 -15.58
C MET A 658 -4.59 -9.23 -14.56
N ASP A 659 -5.83 -9.50 -14.99
CA ASP A 659 -6.87 -10.05 -14.13
C ASP A 659 -6.53 -11.49 -13.68
N ASP A 660 -6.06 -12.34 -14.59
CA ASP A 660 -5.67 -13.72 -14.27
C ASP A 660 -4.43 -13.77 -13.37
N MET A 661 -3.43 -12.92 -13.60
CA MET A 661 -2.26 -12.81 -12.73
C MET A 661 -2.64 -12.32 -11.33
N HIS A 662 -3.56 -11.36 -11.21
CA HIS A 662 -4.05 -10.88 -9.92
C HIS A 662 -4.68 -12.01 -9.11
N GLU A 663 -5.57 -12.79 -9.73
CA GLU A 663 -6.18 -13.97 -9.08
C GLU A 663 -5.14 -15.04 -8.72
N TYR A 664 -4.16 -15.26 -9.60
CA TYR A 664 -3.08 -16.22 -9.37
C TYR A 664 -2.16 -15.82 -8.19
N CYS A 665 -2.04 -14.52 -7.91
CA CYS A 665 -1.27 -13.99 -6.76
C CYS A 665 -2.01 -14.10 -5.42
N ASN A 666 -3.26 -14.57 -5.36
CA ASN A 666 -3.97 -14.72 -4.09
C ASN A 666 -3.33 -15.81 -3.22
N VAL A 667 -2.99 -15.47 -1.97
CA VAL A 667 -2.30 -16.38 -1.03
C VAL A 667 -3.14 -17.60 -0.65
N SER A 668 -4.48 -17.58 -0.86
CA SER A 668 -5.30 -18.77 -0.66
C SER A 668 -4.93 -19.92 -1.59
N ASN A 669 -4.29 -19.62 -2.72
CA ASN A 669 -3.91 -20.62 -3.72
C ASN A 669 -2.67 -21.44 -3.31
N THR A 670 -1.87 -20.96 -2.35
CA THR A 670 -0.62 -21.62 -1.94
C THR A 670 -0.69 -22.28 -0.57
N VAL A 671 -1.84 -22.24 0.10
CA VAL A 671 -2.03 -22.80 1.46
C VAL A 671 -1.58 -24.26 1.57
N SER A 672 -1.85 -25.07 0.55
CA SER A 672 -1.49 -26.50 0.51
C SER A 672 0.02 -26.75 0.32
N GLN A 673 0.77 -25.73 -0.08
CA GLN A 673 2.21 -25.80 -0.38
C GLN A 673 3.07 -25.32 0.80
N LEU A 674 2.46 -24.77 1.86
CA LEU A 674 3.17 -24.29 3.04
C LEU A 674 3.83 -25.46 3.78
N ASP A 675 5.15 -25.36 4.01
CA ASP A 675 5.90 -26.31 4.84
C ASP A 675 5.74 -25.95 6.34
N PRO A 676 5.10 -26.82 7.16
CA PRO A 676 4.93 -26.58 8.59
C PRO A 676 6.23 -26.37 9.37
N ARG A 677 7.37 -26.89 8.89
CA ARG A 677 8.67 -26.66 9.54
C ARG A 677 9.16 -25.23 9.30
N GLN A 678 9.01 -24.74 8.07
CA GLN A 678 9.35 -23.36 7.70
C GLN A 678 8.46 -22.35 8.43
N THR A 679 7.14 -22.49 8.34
CA THR A 679 6.20 -21.51 8.92
C THR A 679 6.37 -21.41 10.44
N ARG A 680 6.60 -22.54 11.11
CA ARG A 680 6.86 -22.60 12.55
C ARG A 680 8.19 -21.96 12.92
N PHE A 681 9.25 -22.22 12.14
CA PHE A 681 10.54 -21.59 12.34
C PHE A 681 10.44 -20.06 12.20
N MET A 682 9.76 -19.58 11.16
CA MET A 682 9.56 -18.15 10.93
C MET A 682 8.77 -17.49 12.07
N LEU A 683 7.74 -18.17 12.58
CA LEU A 683 7.02 -17.70 13.77
C LEU A 683 7.90 -17.67 15.02
N ALA A 684 8.73 -18.70 15.25
CA ALA A 684 9.67 -18.74 16.37
C ALA A 684 10.69 -17.60 16.29
N LEU A 685 11.17 -17.29 15.09
CA LEU A 685 12.10 -16.19 14.85
C LEU A 685 11.48 -14.81 15.13
N ARG A 686 10.22 -14.59 14.72
CA ARG A 686 9.47 -13.36 15.09
C ARG A 686 9.31 -13.22 16.59
N ASN A 687 9.00 -14.32 17.30
CA ASN A 687 8.89 -14.30 18.76
C ASN A 687 10.25 -14.04 19.42
N PHE A 688 11.33 -14.61 18.90
CA PHE A 688 12.69 -14.32 19.37
C PHE A 688 13.01 -12.82 19.27
N ARG A 689 12.66 -12.16 18.16
CA ARG A 689 12.83 -10.69 18.03
C ARG A 689 11.98 -9.91 19.03
N ARG A 690 10.74 -10.34 19.26
CA ARG A 690 9.84 -9.70 20.25
C ARG A 690 10.35 -9.84 21.68
N GLU A 691 11.01 -10.95 22.00
CA GLU A 691 11.65 -11.20 23.30
C GLU A 691 12.99 -10.46 23.45
N ASN A 692 13.60 -10.06 22.33
CA ASN A 692 14.89 -9.37 22.29
C ASN A 692 14.81 -8.05 21.49
N PRO A 693 13.94 -7.09 21.89
CA PRO A 693 13.74 -5.84 21.14
C PRO A 693 15.00 -4.97 21.06
N TRP A 694 15.97 -5.17 21.97
CA TRP A 694 17.26 -4.47 21.95
C TRP A 694 18.08 -4.74 20.68
N LEU A 695 17.81 -5.84 19.96
CA LEU A 695 18.44 -6.15 18.68
C LEU A 695 18.11 -5.12 17.59
N MET A 696 17.10 -4.25 17.80
CA MET A 696 16.80 -3.10 16.95
C MET A 696 17.91 -2.05 16.95
N GLY A 697 18.71 -1.98 18.03
CA GLY A 697 19.83 -1.05 18.11
C GLY A 697 20.99 -1.45 17.20
N ASN A 698 21.77 -0.46 16.77
CA ASN A 698 23.01 -0.64 16.00
C ASN A 698 24.03 -1.51 16.78
N LEU A 699 25.05 -2.01 16.08
CA LEU A 699 26.14 -2.73 16.74
C LEU A 699 26.88 -1.84 17.73
N GLY A 700 27.08 -2.37 18.94
CA GLY A 700 27.92 -1.77 19.96
C GLY A 700 29.41 -2.08 19.76
N PRO A 701 30.31 -1.47 20.56
CA PRO A 701 31.76 -1.69 20.46
C PRO A 701 32.21 -3.12 20.76
N GLU A 702 31.41 -3.88 21.51
CA GLU A 702 31.67 -5.29 21.85
C GLU A 702 31.00 -6.28 20.86
N ASP A 703 30.16 -5.78 19.95
CA ASP A 703 29.51 -6.63 18.95
C ASP A 703 30.49 -6.95 17.81
N HIS A 704 30.26 -8.07 17.15
CA HIS A 704 31.07 -8.52 16.02
C HIS A 704 30.18 -8.97 14.86
N PHE A 705 30.58 -8.62 13.64
CA PHE A 705 29.95 -9.13 12.43
C PHE A 705 30.98 -9.28 11.33
N ASP A 706 31.10 -10.49 10.79
CA ASP A 706 31.96 -10.80 9.65
C ASP A 706 31.51 -12.07 8.91
N TYR A 707 32.17 -12.40 7.80
CA TYR A 707 32.05 -13.69 7.11
C TYR A 707 33.24 -14.60 7.34
N LEU A 708 33.04 -15.92 7.22
CA LEU A 708 34.13 -16.90 7.33
C LEU A 708 35.15 -16.75 6.18
N GLN A 709 36.44 -16.83 6.53
CA GLN A 709 37.56 -16.73 5.60
C GLN A 709 38.49 -17.96 5.72
N PRO A 710 39.10 -18.41 4.61
CA PRO A 710 38.87 -17.96 3.22
C PRO A 710 37.43 -18.28 2.74
N ILE A 711 36.96 -17.57 1.70
CA ILE A 711 35.59 -17.69 1.18
C ILE A 711 35.31 -19.10 0.64
N ASP A 712 36.29 -19.74 -0.02
CA ASP A 712 36.21 -21.13 -0.51
C ASP A 712 34.87 -21.50 -1.20
N GLY A 713 34.34 -20.57 -2.00
CA GLY A 713 33.11 -20.76 -2.78
C GLY A 713 31.80 -20.67 -1.98
N ARG A 714 31.82 -20.11 -0.77
CA ARG A 714 30.65 -19.97 0.12
C ARG A 714 30.64 -18.67 0.91
N THR A 715 29.44 -18.18 1.20
CA THR A 715 29.22 -16.98 2.02
C THR A 715 28.52 -17.38 3.30
N VAL A 716 29.27 -17.40 4.41
CA VAL A 716 28.73 -17.70 5.74
C VAL A 716 28.97 -16.50 6.64
N PHE A 717 27.89 -15.83 7.05
CA PHE A 717 27.98 -14.72 8.00
C PHE A 717 27.95 -15.21 9.43
N THR A 718 28.63 -14.48 10.29
CA THR A 718 28.66 -14.66 11.73
C THR A 718 28.38 -13.31 12.39
N SER A 719 27.52 -13.31 13.40
CA SER A 719 27.17 -12.13 14.17
C SER A 719 27.16 -12.48 15.65
N PHE A 720 27.93 -11.73 16.44
CA PHE A 720 27.86 -11.75 17.90
C PHE A 720 27.31 -10.40 18.35
N ARG A 721 26.23 -10.44 19.13
CA ARG A 721 25.55 -9.26 19.69
C ARG A 721 25.49 -9.39 21.21
N LYS A 722 25.79 -8.31 21.91
CA LYS A 722 25.69 -8.19 23.36
C LYS A 722 24.56 -7.22 23.73
N GLY A 723 23.61 -7.75 24.47
CA GLY A 723 22.42 -7.06 24.92
C GLY A 723 22.53 -6.55 26.37
N PRO A 724 21.43 -5.98 26.88
CA PRO A 724 21.33 -5.58 28.27
C PRO A 724 21.48 -6.79 29.21
N GLU A 725 21.85 -6.54 30.47
CA GLU A 725 21.89 -7.57 31.53
C GLU A 725 22.76 -8.79 31.20
N GLY A 726 23.77 -8.64 30.33
CA GLY A 726 24.67 -9.74 29.96
C GLY A 726 24.06 -10.76 29.01
N GLN A 727 22.92 -10.46 28.38
CA GLN A 727 22.37 -11.25 27.28
C GLN A 727 23.34 -11.23 26.09
N GLU A 728 23.58 -12.39 25.49
CA GLU A 728 24.45 -12.52 24.33
C GLU A 728 23.80 -13.42 23.29
N VAL A 729 23.86 -13.00 22.03
CA VAL A 729 23.29 -13.69 20.88
C VAL A 729 24.40 -13.91 19.87
N PHE A 730 24.60 -15.18 19.49
CA PHE A 730 25.51 -15.56 18.41
C PHE A 730 24.72 -16.21 17.27
N THR A 731 24.76 -15.58 16.11
CA THR A 731 24.06 -16.01 14.90
C THR A 731 25.08 -16.41 13.83
N ILE A 732 24.88 -17.55 13.18
CA ILE A 732 25.67 -17.99 12.03
C ILE A 732 24.72 -18.42 10.91
N THR A 733 24.89 -17.85 9.72
CA THR A 733 23.98 -18.07 8.59
C THR A 733 24.74 -18.31 7.30
N HIS A 734 24.43 -19.42 6.65
CA HIS A 734 24.95 -19.76 5.34
C HIS A 734 24.06 -19.14 4.26
N MET A 735 24.55 -18.07 3.66
CA MET A 735 23.77 -17.20 2.79
C MET A 735 23.77 -17.66 1.34
N GLU A 736 24.83 -18.34 0.91
CA GLU A 736 25.04 -18.71 -0.48
C GLU A 736 26.25 -19.65 -0.63
N GLY A 737 26.22 -20.53 -1.65
CA GLY A 737 27.41 -21.25 -2.12
C GLY A 737 27.48 -22.72 -1.71
N GLY A 738 28.68 -23.31 -1.82
CA GLY A 738 28.93 -24.71 -1.48
C GLY A 738 28.89 -24.99 0.04
N GLU A 739 28.75 -26.26 0.44
CA GLU A 739 28.74 -26.61 1.87
C GLU A 739 30.06 -26.28 2.58
N THR A 740 30.01 -26.06 3.89
CA THR A 740 31.21 -25.88 4.71
C THR A 740 31.93 -27.22 4.92
N ASP A 741 33.21 -27.17 5.30
CA ASP A 741 33.82 -28.31 6.00
C ASP A 741 33.11 -28.53 7.36
N ASP A 742 33.35 -29.67 8.00
CA ASP A 742 32.85 -29.93 9.36
C ASP A 742 33.58 -29.04 10.38
N PHE A 743 32.82 -28.25 11.16
CA PHE A 743 33.38 -27.33 12.16
C PHE A 743 32.43 -27.12 13.35
N ASP A 744 32.99 -26.75 14.50
CA ASP A 744 32.20 -26.39 15.69
C ASP A 744 31.96 -24.86 15.71
N PRO A 745 30.71 -24.38 15.54
CA PRO A 745 30.40 -22.95 15.49
C PRO A 745 30.86 -22.18 16.73
N LEU A 746 30.82 -22.80 17.92
CA LEU A 746 31.19 -22.16 19.18
C LEU A 746 32.70 -22.10 19.43
N ARG A 747 33.51 -22.72 18.55
CA ARG A 747 34.99 -22.67 18.60
C ARG A 747 35.61 -21.70 17.60
N LEU A 748 34.78 -20.97 16.85
CA LEU A 748 35.26 -19.91 15.97
C LEU A 748 35.99 -18.83 16.77
N LYS A 749 37.03 -18.25 16.18
CA LYS A 749 37.87 -17.22 16.83
C LYS A 749 37.22 -15.83 16.77
N ILE A 750 36.01 -15.72 17.31
CA ILE A 750 35.23 -14.49 17.37
C ILE A 750 35.39 -13.85 18.75
N PRO A 751 35.75 -12.57 18.86
CA PRO A 751 35.78 -11.86 20.15
C PRO A 751 34.44 -11.98 20.88
N GLY A 752 34.47 -12.29 22.19
CA GLY A 752 33.26 -12.46 23.03
C GLY A 752 32.65 -13.87 23.03
N LEU A 753 32.85 -14.65 21.96
CA LEU A 753 32.23 -16.00 21.83
C LEU A 753 32.78 -17.04 22.81
N GLN A 754 34.02 -16.86 23.29
CA GLN A 754 34.70 -17.77 24.21
C GLN A 754 33.88 -18.04 25.48
N GLY A 755 34.01 -19.25 26.04
CA GLY A 755 33.36 -19.64 27.30
C GLY A 755 32.28 -20.71 27.13
N SER A 756 31.70 -21.14 28.25
CA SER A 756 30.58 -22.11 28.30
C SER A 756 29.24 -21.40 28.45
N GLY A 757 28.14 -22.16 28.49
CA GLY A 757 26.78 -21.63 28.74
C GLY A 757 25.98 -21.23 27.51
N TRP A 758 26.47 -21.54 26.31
CA TRP A 758 25.73 -21.34 25.07
C TRP A 758 24.63 -22.38 24.87
N HIS A 759 23.45 -21.91 24.48
CA HIS A 759 22.29 -22.74 24.17
C HIS A 759 21.81 -22.48 22.74
N CYS A 760 21.76 -23.54 21.91
CA CYS A 760 21.14 -23.46 20.58
C CYS A 760 19.64 -23.18 20.75
N THR A 761 19.22 -21.97 20.38
CA THR A 761 17.87 -21.44 20.60
C THR A 761 17.03 -21.54 19.34
N LEU A 762 17.62 -21.23 18.17
CA LEU A 762 16.97 -21.37 16.88
C LEU A 762 17.88 -22.11 15.90
N ARG A 763 17.26 -22.90 15.04
CA ARG A 763 17.90 -23.62 13.94
C ARG A 763 16.96 -23.61 12.75
N THR A 764 17.51 -23.35 11.57
CA THR A 764 16.73 -23.39 10.33
C THR A 764 16.12 -24.78 10.10
N PRO A 765 14.99 -24.90 9.38
CA PRO A 765 14.24 -26.17 9.21
C PRO A 765 15.04 -27.38 8.70
N ASN A 766 16.15 -27.12 8.01
CA ASN A 766 17.02 -28.14 7.42
C ASN A 766 18.00 -28.76 8.43
N ILE A 767 18.04 -28.27 9.68
CA ILE A 767 18.89 -28.79 10.76
C ILE A 767 18.02 -29.60 11.73
N GLY A 768 18.45 -30.81 12.07
CA GLY A 768 17.71 -31.72 12.94
C GLY A 768 17.48 -31.18 14.36
N ASP A 769 16.35 -31.54 14.95
CA ASP A 769 15.96 -31.10 16.30
C ASP A 769 16.88 -31.62 17.41
N ASP A 770 17.65 -32.65 17.12
CA ASP A 770 18.67 -33.27 17.97
C ASP A 770 19.97 -32.46 18.03
N TYR A 771 20.22 -31.53 17.10
CA TYR A 771 21.41 -30.70 17.12
C TYR A 771 21.33 -29.63 18.22
N ILE A 772 22.12 -29.81 19.28
CA ILE A 772 22.21 -28.87 20.40
C ILE A 772 23.51 -28.05 20.42
N SER A 773 24.62 -28.62 19.95
CA SER A 773 25.95 -28.01 19.88
C SER A 773 26.94 -28.97 19.21
N GLY A 774 28.15 -28.49 18.85
CA GLY A 774 29.24 -29.31 18.34
C GLY A 774 29.42 -29.21 16.83
N PRO A 775 30.26 -30.08 16.23
CA PRO A 775 30.56 -30.04 14.80
C PRO A 775 29.32 -30.15 13.91
N ILE A 776 29.28 -29.36 12.84
CA ILE A 776 28.22 -29.35 11.84
C ILE A 776 28.77 -28.96 10.46
N VAL A 777 28.13 -29.46 9.41
CA VAL A 777 28.27 -28.99 8.03
C VAL A 777 27.09 -28.09 7.70
N LEU A 778 27.34 -26.81 7.40
CA LEU A 778 26.31 -25.88 6.96
C LEU A 778 26.21 -25.87 5.43
N ARG A 779 24.98 -25.75 4.93
CA ARG A 779 24.64 -25.63 3.51
C ARG A 779 23.82 -24.38 3.26
N ASP A 780 23.66 -24.01 1.99
CA ASP A 780 22.81 -22.88 1.59
C ASP A 780 21.46 -22.89 2.31
N SER A 781 21.10 -21.73 2.88
CA SER A 781 19.89 -21.50 3.66
C SER A 781 19.84 -22.20 5.03
N MET A 782 20.98 -22.67 5.55
CA MET A 782 21.11 -23.13 6.94
C MET A 782 21.61 -22.02 7.87
N GLY A 783 21.18 -22.07 9.13
CA GLY A 783 21.64 -21.14 10.15
C GLY A 783 21.29 -21.58 11.56
N LEU A 784 22.03 -21.04 12.52
CA LEU A 784 21.91 -21.30 13.94
C LEU A 784 21.93 -19.98 14.72
N VAL A 785 21.11 -19.89 15.78
CA VAL A 785 21.20 -18.87 16.81
C VAL A 785 21.48 -19.54 18.14
N PHE A 786 22.56 -19.12 18.79
CA PHE A 786 22.90 -19.47 20.15
C PHE A 786 22.67 -18.28 21.06
N THR A 787 22.18 -18.53 22.27
CA THR A 787 22.06 -17.53 23.32
C THR A 787 22.86 -17.92 24.54
N ARG A 788 23.33 -16.91 25.28
CA ARG A 788 23.95 -17.06 26.60
C ARG A 788 23.47 -15.89 27.46
N ASN A 789 23.02 -16.20 28.68
CA ASN A 789 22.75 -15.20 29.70
C ASN A 789 23.83 -15.36 30.78
N MET A 790 24.50 -14.27 31.14
CA MET A 790 25.50 -14.26 32.22
C MET A 790 24.88 -14.10 33.60
#